data_AF-A0A3E1E6W1-F1
#
_entry.id   AF-A0A3E1E6W1-F1
#
_cell.length_a   1.000
_cell.length_b   1.000
_cell.length_c   1.000
_cell.angle_alpha   90.00
_cell.angle_beta   90.00
_cell.angle_gamma   90.00
#
_symmetry.space_group_name_H-M   'P 1'
#
loop_
_entity.id
_entity.type
_entity.pdbx_description
1 polymer ?
#
loop_
_entity_poly.entity_id
_entity_poly.type
_entity_poly.pdbx_seq_one_letter_code
_entity_poly.pdbx_strand_id
1 'polypeptide(L)'
;MKTLALTLFLALTGVPAMAQGQQVCFSIAVHSEEPGIGSATVPATPNFTTASKTTYVQWREAILSFAQLCSSRGLPWSFQSDWNFLEGVRRYETPSGAAYDATLMSNTGDKNVVKYLSENLGVTLDPHSHEGNGYNYADVAWLLTQLGVAPTGVVGGHVYTGTGYQNWPKFVEDTDANGLYDGLLCAKYSSTGYRWKPVVMMGGGTASHASDPHGSGIWRPSHAAGTTTASATQYFTHDPAGQIAAIGHWDQDLYANDQFLRKLENGVIPPANKLWTLGRVFNHRDMVQLGFLTSIMPAQLDTIRRWRDAGRITVAQFANVYAAWTGTSSLFRRSDDNVGFSLNWQDFSYPDRSAAELRTILNQHEAQGVPVDVFFTTWQTDTIETQAPELIGRLQSSSRVTMGYHVRAPKPYASDYGSTNWYTTLMGRAINASDIQNYEEHGIDLNSGLPTGNAGGYLKLSNLMGYAPRVVGANASTTTASLVHSYFDTAGAAMVVEHRNAAINLGETRNGMYLRPESYDWILIEYLRGDSGATSSLTDALTRAHTASNATAPYFVGAKLHDNDVFANQSAWTYIYQPANRPRPYDSTAKAGLLADSEISRRRTFYLNLVAETASRQNELNIVSARDTLSLLAEEEARPVGLSLTEVDENQAMGAVLAEISGGGVESGVACDYALESYGDGAAFSISGSSLQVAGVLDYETDRVKTLRVRWTDGGGNIGTRDLTLVLRNVTTDDDDGDGMTEAAEIIAGTNPLDANSRFTVANVQLTSTQVMLTWPSVSGKTYRIQWSNDLSSWSDVADSDVTATGSTTSRTMSVTPSERQFYRVTISL
;
A
#
# COMPACT_ATOMS: atom_id res chain seq x y z
N MET A 1 -40.04 0.57 8.96
CA MET A 1 -41.06 1.33 8.23
C MET A 1 -40.40 1.92 7.00
N LYS A 2 -40.68 1.32 5.83
CA LYS A 2 -40.32 1.82 4.51
C LYS A 2 -41.40 2.81 4.08
N THR A 3 -41.09 4.08 3.84
CA THR A 3 -41.52 4.89 2.66
C THR A 3 -41.34 6.41 2.86
N LEU A 4 -40.78 7.01 1.80
CA LEU A 4 -40.99 8.35 1.23
C LEU A 4 -40.70 9.62 2.05
N ALA A 5 -39.63 10.31 1.62
CA ALA A 5 -39.73 11.71 1.22
C ALA A 5 -39.08 11.87 -0.18
N LEU A 6 -39.90 12.24 -1.17
CA LEU A 6 -39.58 12.40 -2.57
C LEU A 6 -39.29 13.89 -2.85
N THR A 7 -38.24 14.16 -3.64
CA THR A 7 -38.02 15.31 -4.54
C THR A 7 -38.30 16.72 -4.00
N LEU A 8 -37.23 17.51 -3.88
CA LEU A 8 -37.01 18.70 -4.72
C LEU A 8 -35.60 19.26 -4.45
N PHE A 9 -34.61 19.04 -5.31
CA PHE A 9 -33.59 20.05 -5.57
C PHE A 9 -33.02 19.88 -6.98
N LEU A 10 -32.92 21.03 -7.64
CA LEU A 10 -32.68 21.26 -9.05
C LEU A 10 -31.43 20.57 -9.59
N ALA A 11 -31.64 19.89 -10.71
CA ALA A 11 -30.78 19.85 -11.88
C ALA A 11 -29.44 20.62 -11.81
N LEU A 12 -28.38 19.88 -11.49
CA LEU A 12 -27.13 19.94 -12.23
C LEU A 12 -26.94 18.60 -12.95
N THR A 13 -27.96 18.19 -13.71
CA THR A 13 -27.74 17.30 -14.85
C THR A 13 -26.93 18.10 -15.87
N GLY A 14 -25.66 17.75 -16.03
CA GLY A 14 -24.90 18.20 -17.18
C GLY A 14 -23.44 18.60 -16.91
N VAL A 15 -22.53 17.67 -16.60
CA VAL A 15 -21.49 17.52 -17.64
C VAL A 15 -22.33 17.12 -18.83
N PRO A 16 -22.37 17.90 -19.93
CA PRO A 16 -23.21 17.50 -21.03
C PRO A 16 -22.88 16.02 -21.24
N ALA A 17 -23.89 15.16 -21.14
CA ALA A 17 -23.95 14.04 -22.05
C ALA A 17 -23.78 14.74 -23.39
N MET A 18 -22.52 14.87 -23.84
CA MET A 18 -22.24 15.40 -25.16
C MET A 18 -23.03 14.46 -26.02
N ALA A 19 -24.12 14.99 -26.58
CA ALA A 19 -25.02 14.30 -27.46
C ALA A 19 -24.16 13.40 -28.32
N GLN A 20 -24.32 12.08 -28.16
CA GLN A 20 -23.41 11.02 -28.61
C GLN A 20 -22.93 11.32 -30.03
N GLY A 21 -21.84 12.07 -30.09
CA GLY A 21 -21.35 12.77 -31.25
C GLY A 21 -20.14 12.03 -31.75
N GLN A 22 -19.88 12.16 -33.03
CA GLN A 22 -18.67 11.70 -33.69
C GLN A 22 -17.42 11.95 -32.82
N GLN A 23 -16.73 10.90 -32.37
CA GLN A 23 -15.52 11.02 -31.55
C GLN A 23 -14.29 10.69 -32.39
N VAL A 24 -13.41 11.69 -32.57
CA VAL A 24 -12.14 11.53 -33.30
C VAL A 24 -10.99 11.77 -32.32
N CYS A 25 -10.25 10.71 -31.99
CA CYS A 25 -9.04 10.79 -31.18
C CYS A 25 -7.81 10.98 -32.07
N PHE A 26 -6.92 11.89 -31.69
CA PHE A 26 -5.66 12.13 -32.37
C PHE A 26 -4.48 11.88 -31.42
N SER A 27 -3.64 10.89 -31.70
CA SER A 27 -2.46 10.57 -30.88
C SER A 27 -1.19 11.15 -31.47
N ILE A 28 -0.39 11.83 -30.64
CA ILE A 28 0.95 12.28 -30.98
C ILE A 28 1.95 11.34 -30.33
N ALA A 29 2.83 10.74 -31.13
CA ALA A 29 3.90 9.87 -30.66
C ALA A 29 5.25 10.35 -31.19
N VAL A 30 6.32 10.06 -30.45
CA VAL A 30 7.70 10.26 -30.90
C VAL A 30 8.44 8.93 -30.83
N HIS A 31 9.04 8.50 -31.94
CA HIS A 31 9.92 7.33 -31.97
C HIS A 31 11.38 7.74 -31.78
N SER A 32 12.05 7.16 -30.79
CA SER A 32 13.51 7.08 -30.78
C SER A 32 13.91 5.70 -31.29
N GLU A 33 14.41 5.62 -32.52
CA GLU A 33 14.71 4.36 -33.19
C GLU A 33 16.01 3.69 -32.70
N GLU A 34 16.19 2.41 -33.00
CA GLU A 34 17.46 1.72 -32.84
C GLU A 34 18.58 2.28 -33.75
N PRO A 35 19.87 1.99 -33.47
CA PRO A 35 20.98 2.53 -34.24
C PRO A 35 20.96 2.13 -35.72
N GLY A 36 21.16 3.11 -36.63
CA GLY A 36 21.06 2.90 -38.07
C GLY A 36 21.81 3.94 -38.90
N ILE A 37 22.22 3.56 -40.12
CA ILE A 37 23.21 4.28 -40.96
C ILE A 37 22.73 5.59 -41.62
N GLY A 38 21.46 5.97 -41.50
CA GLY A 38 20.91 7.21 -42.10
C GLY A 38 20.96 7.27 -43.63
N SER A 39 20.67 8.43 -44.21
CA SER A 39 20.78 8.73 -45.64
C SER A 39 21.20 10.20 -45.87
N ALA A 40 21.32 10.63 -47.13
CA ALA A 40 21.68 12.02 -47.47
C ALA A 40 20.67 13.07 -46.96
N THR A 41 19.43 12.67 -46.66
CA THR A 41 18.35 13.56 -46.19
C THR A 41 17.76 13.13 -44.85
N VAL A 42 18.26 12.04 -44.25
CA VAL A 42 17.77 11.48 -42.98
C VAL A 42 18.95 11.22 -42.06
N PRO A 43 19.05 11.85 -40.87
CA PRO A 43 20.13 11.62 -39.93
C PRO A 43 20.25 10.16 -39.52
N ALA A 44 21.49 9.70 -39.32
CA ALA A 44 21.77 8.41 -38.71
C ALA A 44 21.28 8.40 -37.25
N THR A 45 20.76 7.25 -36.81
CA THR A 45 20.41 7.05 -35.41
C THR A 45 21.65 6.50 -34.69
N PRO A 46 22.20 7.20 -33.68
CA PRO A 46 23.43 6.78 -33.02
C PRO A 46 23.20 5.67 -32.00
N ASN A 47 24.27 4.95 -31.68
CA ASN A 47 24.36 4.17 -30.44
C ASN A 47 25.08 5.04 -29.40
N PHE A 48 24.41 5.39 -28.30
CA PHE A 48 24.87 6.36 -27.30
C PHE A 48 25.97 5.83 -26.35
N THR A 49 27.00 5.17 -26.90
CA THR A 49 28.20 4.68 -26.19
C THR A 49 28.96 5.81 -25.49
N THR A 50 29.91 5.50 -24.60
CA THR A 50 30.74 6.49 -23.86
C THR A 50 31.46 7.50 -24.76
N ALA A 51 31.77 7.14 -26.02
CA ALA A 51 32.42 8.02 -27.00
C ALA A 51 31.45 9.02 -27.67
N SER A 52 30.15 8.97 -27.39
CA SER A 52 29.10 9.71 -28.10
C SER A 52 28.31 10.67 -27.21
N LYS A 53 28.88 11.10 -26.07
CA LYS A 53 28.22 12.00 -25.11
C LYS A 53 27.68 13.27 -25.75
N THR A 54 28.44 13.93 -26.62
CA THR A 54 27.99 15.14 -27.32
C THR A 54 26.73 14.90 -28.15
N THR A 55 26.68 13.78 -28.87
CA THR A 55 25.51 13.39 -29.65
C THR A 55 24.32 13.06 -28.75
N TYR A 56 24.55 12.36 -27.64
CA TYR A 56 23.52 12.11 -26.62
C TYR A 56 22.90 13.42 -26.12
N VAL A 57 23.73 14.39 -25.72
CA VAL A 57 23.27 15.69 -25.22
C VAL A 57 22.44 16.42 -26.28
N GLN A 58 22.84 16.40 -27.55
CA GLN A 58 22.04 17.00 -28.63
C GLN A 58 20.64 16.37 -28.74
N TRP A 59 20.54 15.04 -28.67
CA TRP A 59 19.26 14.33 -28.73
C TRP A 59 18.41 14.57 -27.48
N ARG A 60 19.04 14.61 -26.31
CA ARG A 60 18.41 14.96 -25.03
C ARG A 60 17.77 16.35 -25.08
N GLU A 61 18.52 17.36 -25.51
CA GLU A 61 18.00 18.73 -25.60
C GLU A 61 16.92 18.87 -26.69
N ALA A 62 17.02 18.09 -27.77
CA ALA A 62 16.01 18.07 -28.83
C ALA A 62 14.66 17.52 -28.32
N ILE A 63 14.65 16.44 -27.53
CA ILE A 63 13.39 15.91 -26.98
C ILE A 63 12.79 16.84 -25.92
N LEU A 64 13.62 17.49 -25.09
CA LEU A 64 13.16 18.51 -24.14
C LEU A 64 12.54 19.72 -24.87
N SER A 65 13.16 20.18 -25.96
CA SER A 65 12.63 21.27 -26.78
C SER A 65 11.28 20.90 -27.41
N PHE A 66 11.14 19.67 -27.92
CA PHE A 66 9.86 19.16 -28.40
C PHE A 66 8.80 19.11 -27.28
N ALA A 67 9.18 18.62 -26.10
CA ALA A 67 8.28 18.53 -24.95
C ALA A 67 7.75 19.93 -24.54
N GLN A 68 8.61 20.95 -24.58
CA GLN A 68 8.21 22.35 -24.34
C GLN A 68 7.25 22.88 -25.43
N LEU A 69 7.48 22.54 -26.70
CA LEU A 69 6.57 22.92 -27.79
C LEU A 69 5.17 22.30 -27.62
N CYS A 70 5.09 21.04 -27.18
CA CYS A 70 3.82 20.38 -26.88
C CYS A 70 3.16 20.97 -25.63
N SER A 71 3.91 21.15 -24.55
CA SER A 71 3.44 21.71 -23.27
C SER A 71 2.85 23.11 -23.45
N SER A 72 3.54 24.02 -24.16
CA SER A 72 3.05 25.37 -24.48
C SER A 72 1.78 25.40 -25.33
N ARG A 73 1.40 24.28 -25.94
CA ARG A 73 0.17 24.11 -26.74
C ARG A 73 -0.89 23.27 -26.03
N GLY A 74 -0.59 22.72 -24.85
CA GLY A 74 -1.46 21.77 -24.15
C GLY A 74 -1.73 20.50 -24.94
N LEU A 75 -0.73 20.01 -25.69
CA LEU A 75 -0.86 18.81 -26.52
C LEU A 75 -0.24 17.62 -25.78
N PRO A 76 -1.05 16.67 -25.26
CA PRO A 76 -0.50 15.45 -24.66
C PRO A 76 0.09 14.56 -25.76
N TRP A 77 1.17 13.85 -25.43
CA TRP A 77 1.91 13.01 -26.38
C TRP A 77 2.63 11.86 -25.67
N SER A 78 3.00 10.84 -26.44
CA SER A 78 3.66 9.63 -25.95
C SER A 78 5.07 9.52 -26.52
N PHE A 79 6.05 9.17 -25.68
CA PHE A 79 7.41 8.91 -26.14
C PHE A 79 7.63 7.40 -26.21
N GLN A 80 7.85 6.90 -27.43
CA GLN A 80 8.13 5.51 -27.69
C GLN A 80 9.62 5.39 -27.99
N SER A 81 10.39 4.92 -27.01
CA SER A 81 11.85 4.87 -27.12
C SER A 81 12.34 3.46 -27.28
N ASP A 82 13.24 3.23 -28.25
CA ASP A 82 14.05 2.03 -28.31
C ASP A 82 15.17 2.06 -27.25
N TRP A 83 15.84 0.93 -27.07
CA TRP A 83 16.79 0.67 -25.98
C TRP A 83 17.99 1.62 -25.95
N ASN A 84 18.45 2.10 -27.10
CA ASN A 84 19.69 2.85 -27.25
C ASN A 84 19.64 4.20 -26.53
N PHE A 85 18.55 4.96 -26.69
CA PHE A 85 18.40 6.25 -26.01
C PHE A 85 18.29 6.06 -24.50
N LEU A 86 17.50 5.08 -24.05
CA LEU A 86 17.37 4.74 -22.62
C LEU A 86 18.70 4.29 -21.99
N GLU A 87 19.51 3.52 -22.72
CA GLU A 87 20.88 3.19 -22.31
C GLU A 87 21.79 4.43 -22.27
N GLY A 88 21.53 5.43 -23.12
CA GLY A 88 22.14 6.76 -23.00
C GLY A 88 21.78 7.44 -21.68
N VAL A 89 20.49 7.50 -21.35
CA VAL A 89 20.00 8.07 -20.07
C VAL A 89 20.63 7.34 -18.89
N ARG A 90 20.59 6.00 -18.89
CA ARG A 90 21.17 5.17 -17.83
C ARG A 90 22.69 5.32 -17.73
N ARG A 91 23.37 5.71 -18.80
CA ARG A 91 24.84 5.86 -18.80
C ARG A 91 25.29 7.22 -18.31
N TYR A 92 24.55 8.27 -18.67
CA TYR A 92 24.95 9.67 -18.47
C TYR A 92 24.16 10.40 -17.37
N GLU A 93 22.94 9.98 -17.05
CA GLU A 93 22.03 10.69 -16.14
C GLU A 93 21.62 9.87 -14.90
N THR A 94 22.28 8.73 -14.63
CA THR A 94 22.10 8.00 -13.37
C THR A 94 23.42 7.92 -12.60
N PRO A 95 23.42 8.05 -11.25
CA PRO A 95 24.64 8.00 -10.45
C PRO A 95 25.45 6.70 -10.60
N SER A 96 24.81 5.58 -10.95
CA SER A 96 25.43 4.30 -11.22
C SER A 96 25.90 4.13 -12.69
N GLY A 97 25.67 5.14 -13.53
CA GLY A 97 26.01 5.14 -14.94
C GLY A 97 27.53 5.24 -15.19
N ALA A 98 28.01 4.50 -16.19
CA ALA A 98 29.44 4.39 -16.48
C ALA A 98 30.12 5.71 -16.92
N ALA A 99 29.35 6.73 -17.28
CA ALA A 99 29.86 8.06 -17.65
C ALA A 99 28.95 9.18 -17.11
N TYR A 100 28.46 8.99 -15.89
CA TYR A 100 27.53 9.91 -15.22
C TYR A 100 28.00 11.37 -15.25
N ASP A 101 27.07 12.27 -15.55
CA ASP A 101 27.25 13.72 -15.54
C ASP A 101 26.03 14.41 -14.90
N ALA A 102 26.18 14.77 -13.63
CA ALA A 102 25.14 15.44 -12.85
C ALA A 102 24.68 16.77 -13.49
N THR A 103 25.53 17.44 -14.27
CA THR A 103 25.20 18.75 -14.84
C THR A 103 24.05 18.68 -15.85
N LEU A 104 23.84 17.52 -16.47
CA LEU A 104 22.74 17.29 -17.41
C LEU A 104 21.37 17.43 -16.73
N MET A 105 21.26 17.11 -15.43
CA MET A 105 19.97 17.12 -14.73
C MET A 105 19.62 18.48 -14.10
N SER A 106 20.49 19.49 -14.25
CA SER A 106 20.29 20.83 -13.68
C SER A 106 19.04 21.53 -14.20
N ASN A 107 18.63 21.27 -15.44
CA ASN A 107 17.43 21.83 -16.05
C ASN A 107 16.18 20.94 -15.94
N THR A 108 16.28 19.80 -15.25
CA THR A 108 15.20 18.80 -15.08
C THR A 108 14.90 18.52 -13.61
N GLY A 109 15.27 19.43 -12.70
CA GLY A 109 14.99 19.32 -11.26
C GLY A 109 15.64 18.09 -10.64
N ASP A 110 16.89 17.80 -11.02
CA ASP A 110 17.68 16.65 -10.57
C ASP A 110 17.09 15.28 -10.94
N LYS A 111 16.20 15.24 -11.94
CA LYS A 111 15.66 14.02 -12.53
C LYS A 111 16.35 13.73 -13.86
N ASN A 112 16.53 12.46 -14.19
CA ASN A 112 16.91 12.07 -15.54
C ASN A 112 15.81 12.46 -16.56
N VAL A 113 16.18 12.65 -17.82
CA VAL A 113 15.29 13.20 -18.85
C VAL A 113 13.95 12.46 -18.99
N VAL A 114 13.92 11.12 -18.98
CA VAL A 114 12.66 10.38 -19.16
C VAL A 114 11.76 10.46 -17.92
N LYS A 115 12.35 10.50 -16.72
CA LYS A 115 11.62 10.71 -15.47
C LYS A 115 11.01 12.11 -15.41
N TYR A 116 11.74 13.13 -15.88
CA TYR A 116 11.22 14.49 -16.00
C TYR A 116 10.07 14.58 -17.02
N LEU A 117 10.21 13.96 -18.20
CA LEU A 117 9.12 13.91 -19.18
C LEU A 117 7.84 13.30 -18.57
N SER A 118 7.97 12.21 -17.82
CA SER A 118 6.84 11.54 -17.16
C SER A 118 6.22 12.38 -16.05
N GLU A 119 6.98 12.69 -15.00
CA GLU A 119 6.44 13.25 -13.75
C GLU A 119 6.11 14.74 -13.85
N ASN A 120 6.84 15.48 -14.69
CA ASN A 120 6.70 16.93 -14.76
C ASN A 120 5.92 17.40 -15.99
N LEU A 121 5.94 16.65 -17.09
CA LEU A 121 5.29 17.04 -18.35
C LEU A 121 4.14 16.10 -18.76
N GLY A 122 3.84 15.06 -17.97
CA GLY A 122 2.72 14.16 -18.22
C GLY A 122 2.88 13.31 -19.49
N VAL A 123 4.11 13.06 -19.92
CA VAL A 123 4.41 12.24 -21.11
C VAL A 123 4.34 10.76 -20.73
N THR A 124 3.63 9.94 -21.52
CA THR A 124 3.68 8.48 -21.33
C THR A 124 4.90 7.88 -22.02
N LEU A 125 5.53 6.90 -21.36
CA LEU A 125 6.73 6.22 -21.85
C LEU A 125 6.36 4.81 -22.30
N ASP A 126 6.38 4.59 -23.61
CA ASP A 126 5.92 3.35 -24.23
C ASP A 126 7.12 2.52 -24.71
N PRO A 127 7.16 1.20 -24.45
CA PRO A 127 8.17 0.34 -25.04
C PRO A 127 8.08 0.28 -26.57
N HIS A 128 9.15 0.71 -27.24
CA HIS A 128 9.33 0.61 -28.69
C HIS A 128 10.47 -0.35 -29.00
N SER A 129 10.27 -1.28 -29.93
CA SER A 129 11.34 -2.18 -30.33
C SER A 129 11.11 -2.76 -31.72
N HIS A 130 12.19 -2.91 -32.47
CA HIS A 130 12.25 -3.73 -33.68
C HIS A 130 12.84 -5.13 -33.45
N GLU A 131 13.10 -5.48 -32.18
CA GLU A 131 13.74 -6.73 -31.76
C GLU A 131 15.16 -6.94 -32.33
N GLY A 132 15.84 -5.84 -32.67
CA GLY A 132 17.22 -5.81 -33.11
C GLY A 132 18.21 -5.85 -31.95
N ASN A 133 19.44 -6.29 -32.23
CA ASN A 133 20.58 -6.23 -31.29
C ASN A 133 20.38 -6.97 -29.95
N GLY A 134 19.43 -7.91 -29.89
CA GLY A 134 19.14 -8.75 -28.72
C GLY A 134 18.23 -8.11 -27.67
N TYR A 135 17.68 -6.92 -27.93
CA TYR A 135 16.67 -6.29 -27.06
C TYR A 135 15.28 -6.55 -27.61
N ASN A 136 14.31 -6.84 -26.76
CA ASN A 136 12.88 -6.84 -27.09
C ASN A 136 12.12 -5.76 -26.30
N TYR A 137 10.80 -5.72 -26.47
CA TYR A 137 9.93 -4.77 -25.76
C TYR A 137 10.04 -4.86 -24.23
N ALA A 138 10.19 -6.07 -23.68
CA ALA A 138 10.32 -6.26 -22.24
C ALA A 138 11.65 -5.71 -21.72
N ASP A 139 12.73 -5.79 -22.51
CA ASP A 139 14.01 -5.16 -22.15
C ASP A 139 13.89 -3.63 -22.09
N VAL A 140 13.12 -3.02 -23.01
CA VAL A 140 12.86 -1.57 -23.00
C VAL A 140 11.99 -1.18 -21.80
N ALA A 141 10.94 -1.95 -21.51
CA ALA A 141 10.13 -1.77 -20.31
C ALA A 141 10.97 -1.88 -19.04
N TRP A 142 11.84 -2.88 -18.96
CA TRP A 142 12.78 -3.04 -17.86
C TRP A 142 13.70 -1.82 -17.73
N LEU A 143 14.30 -1.32 -18.81
CA LEU A 143 15.13 -0.12 -18.78
C LEU A 143 14.38 1.10 -18.24
N LEU A 144 13.11 1.30 -18.62
CA LEU A 144 12.27 2.38 -18.05
C LEU A 144 12.11 2.23 -16.54
N THR A 145 11.86 1.02 -16.03
CA THR A 145 11.78 0.78 -14.57
C THR A 145 13.09 1.12 -13.87
N GLN A 146 14.23 0.78 -14.46
CA GLN A 146 15.55 1.12 -13.92
C GLN A 146 15.84 2.62 -13.92
N LEU A 147 15.16 3.38 -14.77
CA LEU A 147 15.22 4.84 -14.83
C LEU A 147 14.19 5.51 -13.91
N GLY A 148 13.44 4.73 -13.14
CA GLY A 148 12.44 5.21 -12.19
C GLY A 148 11.14 5.66 -12.86
N VAL A 149 10.79 5.09 -14.01
CA VAL A 149 9.54 5.37 -14.74
C VAL A 149 8.78 4.07 -14.96
N ALA A 150 7.48 4.07 -14.66
CA ALA A 150 6.62 2.94 -14.99
C ALA A 150 6.36 2.91 -16.52
N PRO A 151 6.72 1.83 -17.24
CA PRO A 151 6.39 1.70 -18.65
C PRO A 151 4.88 1.52 -18.84
N THR A 152 4.33 2.02 -19.94
CA THR A 152 2.95 1.70 -20.31
C THR A 152 2.84 0.28 -20.89
N GLY A 153 1.60 -0.20 -21.10
CA GLY A 153 1.31 -1.42 -21.86
C GLY A 153 1.20 -1.20 -23.37
N VAL A 154 1.73 -0.11 -23.92
CA VAL A 154 1.67 0.18 -25.37
C VAL A 154 2.88 -0.44 -26.09
N VAL A 155 2.61 -1.22 -27.13
CA VAL A 155 3.61 -1.76 -28.06
C VAL A 155 3.83 -0.74 -29.19
N GLY A 156 5.05 -0.19 -29.28
CA GLY A 156 5.51 0.68 -30.37
C GLY A 156 6.49 -0.02 -31.32
N GLY A 157 6.44 0.29 -32.62
CA GLY A 157 7.46 -0.17 -33.57
C GLY A 157 7.31 -1.58 -34.14
N HIS A 158 6.19 -2.28 -33.92
CA HIS A 158 5.97 -3.57 -34.61
C HIS A 158 5.73 -3.37 -36.11
N VAL A 159 6.43 -4.14 -36.95
CA VAL A 159 6.51 -3.93 -38.40
C VAL A 159 5.40 -4.65 -39.17
N TYR A 160 4.81 -3.99 -40.16
CA TYR A 160 3.91 -4.60 -41.14
C TYR A 160 4.72 -5.22 -42.29
N THR A 161 4.54 -6.52 -42.54
CA THR A 161 5.33 -7.31 -43.52
C THR A 161 4.68 -7.41 -44.90
N GLY A 162 3.55 -6.74 -45.13
CA GLY A 162 2.76 -6.88 -46.35
C GLY A 162 1.69 -7.97 -46.28
N THR A 163 1.94 -9.04 -45.51
CA THR A 163 0.99 -10.14 -45.28
C THR A 163 0.34 -10.10 -43.90
N GLY A 164 0.85 -9.26 -42.97
CA GLY A 164 0.35 -9.04 -41.62
C GLY A 164 1.37 -8.28 -40.77
N TYR A 165 1.14 -8.18 -39.45
CA TYR A 165 2.10 -7.58 -38.52
C TYR A 165 3.06 -8.61 -37.93
N GLN A 166 4.36 -8.33 -37.92
CA GLN A 166 5.39 -9.28 -37.51
C GLN A 166 5.15 -9.79 -36.08
N ASN A 167 4.95 -11.12 -35.97
CA ASN A 167 4.95 -11.88 -34.71
C ASN A 167 4.05 -11.33 -33.59
N TRP A 168 3.01 -10.56 -33.89
CA TRP A 168 2.13 -9.98 -32.87
C TRP A 168 1.44 -11.00 -31.95
N PRO A 169 1.11 -12.26 -32.37
CA PRO A 169 0.51 -13.23 -31.47
C PRO A 169 1.30 -13.51 -30.19
N LYS A 170 2.63 -13.33 -30.19
CA LYS A 170 3.47 -13.48 -28.99
C LYS A 170 3.01 -12.62 -27.81
N PHE A 171 2.35 -11.49 -28.08
CA PHE A 171 1.83 -10.60 -27.05
C PHE A 171 0.60 -11.15 -26.35
N VAL A 172 0.06 -12.29 -26.79
CA VAL A 172 -1.04 -13.01 -26.14
C VAL A 172 -0.75 -14.51 -25.92
N GLU A 173 0.31 -15.06 -26.54
CA GLU A 173 0.67 -16.48 -26.49
C GLU A 173 1.81 -16.82 -25.49
N ASP A 174 2.57 -15.87 -24.95
CA ASP A 174 3.62 -16.15 -23.96
C ASP A 174 2.98 -16.56 -22.62
N THR A 175 2.72 -17.85 -22.49
CA THR A 175 2.11 -18.45 -21.31
C THR A 175 3.14 -19.11 -20.41
N ASP A 176 2.90 -19.07 -19.10
CA ASP A 176 3.66 -19.85 -18.13
C ASP A 176 3.50 -21.37 -18.35
N ALA A 177 4.15 -22.17 -17.50
CA ALA A 177 4.06 -23.63 -17.55
C ALA A 177 2.63 -24.18 -17.35
N ASN A 178 1.70 -23.33 -16.89
CA ASN A 178 0.30 -23.66 -16.64
C ASN A 178 -0.65 -23.19 -17.76
N GLY A 179 -0.12 -22.56 -18.82
CA GLY A 179 -0.91 -22.08 -19.95
C GLY A 179 -1.57 -20.70 -19.73
N LEU A 180 -1.14 -19.94 -18.72
CA LEU A 180 -1.61 -18.59 -18.43
C LEU A 180 -0.68 -17.53 -19.00
N TYR A 181 -1.22 -16.53 -19.67
CA TYR A 181 -0.42 -15.44 -20.23
C TYR A 181 0.36 -14.70 -19.14
N ASP A 182 1.69 -14.82 -19.17
CA ASP A 182 2.58 -14.25 -18.17
C ASP A 182 3.37 -13.03 -18.69
N GLY A 183 3.12 -12.64 -19.94
CA GLY A 183 3.79 -11.51 -20.57
C GLY A 183 5.17 -11.87 -21.11
N LEU A 184 5.73 -10.94 -21.89
CA LEU A 184 6.97 -11.14 -22.62
C LEU A 184 8.17 -11.09 -21.66
N LEU A 185 9.00 -12.14 -21.64
CA LEU A 185 10.27 -12.15 -20.91
C LEU A 185 11.32 -11.27 -21.60
N CYS A 186 12.15 -10.56 -20.82
CA CYS A 186 13.35 -9.89 -21.33
C CYS A 186 14.22 -10.84 -22.16
N ALA A 187 14.69 -10.40 -23.33
CA ALA A 187 15.64 -11.18 -24.12
C ALA A 187 17.08 -10.94 -23.63
N LYS A 188 17.46 -9.67 -23.47
CA LYS A 188 18.80 -9.29 -23.02
C LYS A 188 18.97 -9.41 -21.51
N TYR A 189 17.96 -9.01 -20.75
CA TYR A 189 17.95 -9.06 -19.29
C TYR A 189 17.17 -10.27 -18.76
N SER A 190 17.14 -11.37 -19.51
CA SER A 190 16.39 -12.60 -19.15
C SER A 190 16.71 -13.14 -17.76
N SER A 191 17.96 -12.99 -17.29
CA SER A 191 18.39 -13.42 -15.95
C SER A 191 17.71 -12.67 -14.80
N THR A 192 17.07 -11.53 -15.06
CA THR A 192 16.31 -10.77 -14.06
C THR A 192 14.93 -11.37 -13.79
N GLY A 193 14.44 -12.27 -14.65
CA GLY A 193 13.07 -12.79 -14.59
C GLY A 193 12.00 -11.75 -14.95
N TYR A 194 12.37 -10.52 -15.32
CA TYR A 194 11.40 -9.47 -15.61
C TYR A 194 10.56 -9.78 -16.85
N ARG A 195 9.24 -9.67 -16.70
CA ARG A 195 8.26 -9.80 -17.77
C ARG A 195 7.45 -8.53 -17.94
N TRP A 196 7.07 -8.23 -19.18
CA TRP A 196 6.23 -7.08 -19.51
C TRP A 196 4.94 -7.52 -20.22
N LYS A 197 3.80 -7.00 -19.76
CA LYS A 197 2.45 -7.37 -20.22
C LYS A 197 1.85 -6.24 -21.09
N PRO A 198 1.99 -6.29 -22.42
CA PRO A 198 1.31 -5.36 -23.32
C PRO A 198 -0.22 -5.48 -23.26
N VAL A 199 -0.89 -4.35 -23.51
CA VAL A 199 -2.36 -4.22 -23.53
C VAL A 199 -2.84 -3.64 -24.85
N VAL A 200 -2.06 -2.76 -25.46
CA VAL A 200 -2.42 -2.08 -26.71
C VAL A 200 -1.26 -2.10 -27.67
N MET A 201 -1.54 -2.43 -28.93
CA MET A 201 -0.63 -2.26 -30.05
C MET A 201 -0.97 -0.97 -30.79
N MET A 202 0.04 -0.15 -31.11
CA MET A 202 -0.14 1.03 -31.96
C MET A 202 0.15 0.69 -33.42
N GLY A 203 -0.76 0.99 -34.34
CA GLY A 203 -0.61 0.71 -35.78
C GLY A 203 0.81 0.93 -36.32
N GLY A 204 1.35 -0.07 -36.98
CA GLY A 204 2.73 -0.06 -37.47
C GLY A 204 2.84 0.12 -38.98
N GLY A 205 4.02 0.53 -39.42
CA GLY A 205 4.38 0.75 -40.83
C GLY A 205 5.13 -0.42 -41.44
N THR A 206 5.27 -0.38 -42.76
CA THR A 206 6.22 -1.20 -43.51
C THR A 206 7.65 -0.78 -43.23
N ALA A 207 8.60 -1.69 -43.46
CA ALA A 207 10.01 -1.32 -43.44
C ALA A 207 10.26 -0.12 -44.36
N SER A 208 10.91 0.93 -43.84
CA SER A 208 11.15 2.21 -44.53
C SER A 208 9.90 3.01 -44.91
N HIS A 209 8.71 2.68 -44.38
CA HIS A 209 7.45 3.37 -44.64
C HIS A 209 7.05 3.46 -46.13
N ALA A 210 7.38 2.41 -46.90
CA ALA A 210 7.16 2.40 -48.35
C ALA A 210 5.69 2.17 -48.74
N SER A 211 4.89 1.49 -47.92
CA SER A 211 3.49 1.12 -48.21
C SER A 211 2.70 0.83 -46.94
N ASP A 212 2.54 1.84 -46.09
CA ASP A 212 1.97 1.66 -44.76
C ASP A 212 0.46 1.39 -44.78
N PRO A 213 -0.04 0.54 -43.86
CA PRO A 213 -1.47 0.38 -43.67
C PRO A 213 -2.05 1.62 -42.96
N HIS A 214 -3.01 2.29 -43.61
CA HIS A 214 -3.72 3.44 -43.02
C HIS A 214 -5.09 3.01 -42.48
N GLY A 215 -5.15 2.70 -41.19
CA GLY A 215 -6.38 2.30 -40.48
C GLY A 215 -6.81 3.34 -39.44
N SER A 216 -8.11 3.54 -39.27
CA SER A 216 -8.71 4.37 -38.22
C SER A 216 -9.70 3.52 -37.42
N GLY A 217 -9.66 3.66 -36.10
CA GLY A 217 -10.46 2.90 -35.14
C GLY A 217 -9.62 2.12 -34.13
N ILE A 218 -10.30 1.45 -33.22
CA ILE A 218 -9.70 0.56 -32.22
C ILE A 218 -10.45 -0.77 -32.24
N TRP A 219 -9.72 -1.87 -32.15
CA TRP A 219 -10.28 -3.22 -32.19
C TRP A 219 -9.39 -4.20 -31.42
N ARG A 220 -9.91 -5.39 -31.14
CA ARG A 220 -9.12 -6.55 -30.69
C ARG A 220 -8.83 -7.45 -31.87
N PRO A 221 -7.59 -7.62 -32.32
CA PRO A 221 -7.24 -8.55 -33.38
C PRO A 221 -7.72 -9.98 -33.09
N SER A 222 -8.25 -10.67 -34.09
CA SER A 222 -8.63 -12.08 -33.98
C SER A 222 -7.41 -12.99 -33.94
N HIS A 223 -7.42 -13.97 -33.04
CA HIS A 223 -6.33 -14.92 -32.85
C HIS A 223 -6.87 -16.33 -32.63
N ALA A 224 -6.18 -17.33 -33.20
CA ALA A 224 -6.42 -18.74 -32.89
C ALA A 224 -5.17 -19.29 -32.21
N ALA A 225 -5.32 -19.85 -31.01
CA ALA A 225 -4.21 -20.34 -30.21
C ALA A 225 -3.32 -21.33 -31.00
N GLY A 226 -2.00 -21.14 -30.93
CA GLY A 226 -1.02 -21.99 -31.63
C GLY A 226 -0.79 -21.60 -33.10
N THR A 227 -1.25 -20.43 -33.52
CA THR A 227 -1.00 -19.90 -34.87
C THR A 227 0.07 -18.80 -34.83
N THR A 228 1.26 -19.13 -35.33
CA THR A 228 2.40 -18.20 -35.39
C THR A 228 2.37 -17.26 -36.60
N THR A 229 1.44 -17.48 -37.54
CA THR A 229 1.36 -16.70 -38.77
C THR A 229 0.42 -15.53 -38.59
N ALA A 230 0.97 -14.31 -38.55
CA ALA A 230 0.18 -13.10 -38.56
C ALA A 230 -0.35 -12.81 -39.96
N SER A 231 -1.65 -13.02 -40.18
CA SER A 231 -2.32 -12.52 -41.39
C SER A 231 -2.91 -11.12 -41.18
N ALA A 232 -2.91 -10.31 -42.22
CA ALA A 232 -3.57 -9.00 -42.23
C ALA A 232 -5.06 -9.15 -41.92
N THR A 233 -5.71 -10.18 -42.45
CA THR A 233 -7.11 -10.50 -42.16
C THR A 233 -7.33 -10.73 -40.66
N GLN A 234 -6.50 -11.55 -40.01
CA GLN A 234 -6.62 -11.78 -38.57
C GLN A 234 -6.39 -10.52 -37.76
N TYR A 235 -5.38 -9.73 -38.14
CA TYR A 235 -5.05 -8.50 -37.45
C TYR A 235 -6.20 -7.50 -37.48
N PHE A 236 -6.82 -7.25 -38.64
CA PHE A 236 -7.89 -6.25 -38.80
C PHE A 236 -9.30 -6.78 -38.51
N THR A 237 -9.46 -8.07 -38.19
CA THR A 237 -10.75 -8.63 -37.78
C THR A 237 -10.91 -8.48 -36.28
N HIS A 238 -12.02 -7.89 -35.84
CA HIS A 238 -12.32 -7.73 -34.42
C HIS A 238 -12.80 -9.05 -33.80
N ASP A 239 -12.14 -9.47 -32.72
CA ASP A 239 -12.55 -10.55 -31.83
C ASP A 239 -12.96 -9.97 -30.45
N PRO A 240 -14.24 -10.07 -30.04
CA PRO A 240 -14.68 -9.62 -28.73
C PRO A 240 -13.91 -10.24 -27.55
N ALA A 241 -13.41 -11.48 -27.72
CA ALA A 241 -12.64 -12.22 -26.72
C ALA A 241 -11.12 -11.98 -26.79
N GLY A 242 -10.65 -11.17 -27.74
CA GLY A 242 -9.23 -10.92 -27.91
C GLY A 242 -8.58 -10.26 -26.69
N GLN A 243 -7.37 -10.71 -26.34
CA GLN A 243 -6.69 -10.32 -25.09
C GLN A 243 -5.81 -9.06 -25.22
N ILE A 244 -5.64 -8.54 -26.43
CA ILE A 244 -4.87 -7.33 -26.71
C ILE A 244 -5.67 -6.45 -27.68
N ALA A 245 -5.59 -5.13 -27.53
CA ALA A 245 -6.19 -4.18 -28.46
C ALA A 245 -5.17 -3.66 -29.48
N ALA A 246 -5.67 -3.16 -30.60
CA ALA A 246 -4.91 -2.46 -31.62
C ALA A 246 -5.57 -1.11 -31.91
N ILE A 247 -4.79 -0.03 -31.88
CA ILE A 247 -5.20 1.32 -32.27
C ILE A 247 -4.70 1.59 -33.69
N GLY A 248 -5.61 1.88 -34.60
CA GLY A 248 -5.30 2.29 -35.96
C GLY A 248 -4.60 3.65 -36.00
N HIS A 249 -3.65 3.80 -36.91
CA HIS A 249 -2.90 5.03 -37.13
C HIS A 249 -3.19 5.62 -38.52
N TRP A 250 -4.18 6.50 -38.62
CA TRP A 250 -4.36 7.33 -39.82
C TRP A 250 -3.55 8.62 -39.72
N ASP A 251 -2.53 8.76 -40.55
CA ASP A 251 -1.51 9.82 -40.47
C ASP A 251 -1.50 10.79 -41.66
N GLN A 252 -2.40 10.60 -42.63
CA GLN A 252 -2.37 11.32 -43.90
C GLN A 252 -2.90 12.75 -43.83
N ASP A 253 -3.70 13.09 -42.82
CA ASP A 253 -4.40 14.39 -42.74
C ASP A 253 -3.47 15.58 -42.49
N LEU A 254 -2.24 15.35 -42.02
CA LEU A 254 -1.20 16.39 -41.88
C LEU A 254 -0.42 16.64 -43.18
N TYR A 255 -0.43 15.70 -44.13
CA TYR A 255 0.29 15.80 -45.40
C TYR A 255 -0.61 16.22 -46.55
N ALA A 256 -1.85 15.73 -46.55
CA ALA A 256 -2.89 16.15 -47.45
C ALA A 256 -3.96 16.86 -46.63
N ASN A 257 -4.28 18.11 -46.97
CA ASN A 257 -5.29 18.88 -46.23
C ASN A 257 -6.53 18.00 -45.99
N ASP A 258 -6.88 17.76 -44.73
CA ASP A 258 -8.12 17.14 -44.21
C ASP A 258 -8.77 16.02 -45.04
N GLN A 259 -8.05 14.98 -45.47
CA GLN A 259 -8.67 13.94 -46.31
C GLN A 259 -9.60 12.98 -45.57
N PHE A 260 -9.35 12.68 -44.30
CA PHE A 260 -10.24 11.88 -43.46
C PHE A 260 -11.23 12.78 -42.72
N LEU A 261 -10.75 13.83 -42.07
CA LEU A 261 -11.58 14.77 -41.32
C LEU A 261 -12.64 15.43 -42.22
N ARG A 262 -12.32 15.91 -43.43
CA ARG A 262 -13.36 16.45 -44.33
C ARG A 262 -14.30 15.39 -44.87
N LYS A 263 -13.82 14.17 -45.12
CA LYS A 263 -14.72 13.08 -45.55
C LYS A 263 -15.72 12.76 -44.45
N LEU A 264 -15.29 12.81 -43.20
CA LEU A 264 -16.15 12.61 -42.05
C LEU A 264 -17.14 13.78 -41.88
N GLU A 265 -16.66 15.02 -41.94
CA GLU A 265 -17.47 16.24 -41.84
C GLU A 265 -18.50 16.38 -42.97
N ASN A 266 -18.13 15.98 -44.20
CA ASN A 266 -19.02 16.00 -45.37
C ASN A 266 -19.92 14.76 -45.47
N GLY A 267 -19.88 13.85 -44.48
CA GLY A 267 -20.72 12.64 -44.46
C GLY A 267 -20.36 11.58 -45.51
N VAL A 268 -19.16 11.65 -46.09
CA VAL A 268 -18.64 10.62 -47.01
C VAL A 268 -18.32 9.33 -46.26
N ILE A 269 -17.86 9.44 -45.01
CA ILE A 269 -17.72 8.31 -44.08
C ILE A 269 -18.66 8.50 -42.88
N PRO A 270 -19.29 7.42 -42.37
CA PRO A 270 -20.41 7.53 -41.45
C PRO A 270 -20.00 8.03 -40.05
N PRO A 271 -20.66 9.06 -39.49
CA PRO A 271 -20.24 9.67 -38.22
C PRO A 271 -20.77 8.97 -36.96
N ALA A 272 -21.82 8.14 -37.04
CA ALA A 272 -22.55 7.66 -35.87
C ALA A 272 -21.94 6.41 -35.22
N ASN A 273 -21.88 6.40 -33.88
CA ASN A 273 -21.51 5.26 -33.02
C ASN A 273 -20.13 4.64 -33.33
N LYS A 274 -19.16 5.45 -33.73
CA LYS A 274 -17.78 5.03 -33.99
C LYS A 274 -16.79 5.91 -33.24
N LEU A 275 -15.72 5.28 -32.75
CA LEU A 275 -14.51 5.95 -32.30
C LEU A 275 -13.50 5.91 -33.45
N TRP A 276 -13.12 7.07 -33.95
CA TRP A 276 -12.13 7.21 -35.02
C TRP A 276 -10.77 7.55 -34.41
N THR A 277 -9.70 6.98 -34.95
CA THR A 277 -8.33 7.21 -34.47
C THR A 277 -7.44 7.71 -35.60
N LEU A 278 -6.85 8.86 -35.37
CA LEU A 278 -5.84 9.49 -36.21
C LEU A 278 -4.58 9.65 -35.37
N GLY A 279 -3.46 9.92 -36.00
CA GLY A 279 -2.27 10.26 -35.24
C GLY A 279 -1.11 10.75 -36.07
N ARG A 280 -0.03 11.03 -35.35
CA ARG A 280 1.24 11.41 -35.93
C ARG A 280 2.41 10.85 -35.12
N VAL A 281 3.24 10.04 -35.77
CA VAL A 281 4.57 9.70 -35.27
C VAL A 281 5.60 10.70 -35.80
N PHE A 282 6.38 11.28 -34.90
CA PHE A 282 7.56 12.07 -35.22
C PHE A 282 8.83 11.27 -34.90
N ASN A 283 9.86 11.36 -35.73
CA ASN A 283 11.13 10.69 -35.40
C ASN A 283 12.01 11.63 -34.58
N HIS A 284 12.57 11.11 -33.49
CA HIS A 284 13.51 11.84 -32.64
C HIS A 284 14.76 12.28 -33.43
N ARG A 285 15.21 11.47 -34.40
CA ARG A 285 16.31 11.81 -35.31
C ARG A 285 16.06 13.07 -36.15
N ASP A 286 14.80 13.40 -36.44
CA ASP A 286 14.48 14.59 -37.25
C ASP A 286 14.60 15.86 -36.41
N MET A 287 14.44 15.75 -35.08
CA MET A 287 14.50 16.89 -34.16
C MET A 287 15.89 17.51 -34.05
N VAL A 288 16.94 16.77 -34.39
CA VAL A 288 18.32 17.30 -34.41
C VAL A 288 18.68 17.97 -35.74
N GLN A 289 17.79 17.96 -36.74
CA GLN A 289 18.02 18.65 -38.00
C GLN A 289 17.80 20.17 -37.85
N LEU A 290 18.62 20.95 -38.56
CA LEU A 290 18.52 22.40 -38.59
C LEU A 290 17.12 22.83 -39.05
N GLY A 291 16.45 23.68 -38.27
CA GLY A 291 15.15 24.24 -38.63
C GLY A 291 13.94 23.35 -38.33
N PHE A 292 14.13 22.07 -37.98
CA PHE A 292 13.01 21.17 -37.73
C PHE A 292 12.20 21.59 -36.50
N LEU A 293 12.86 21.78 -35.35
CA LEU A 293 12.20 22.23 -34.12
C LEU A 293 11.75 23.71 -34.15
N THR A 294 12.31 24.54 -35.02
CA THR A 294 12.00 25.98 -35.07
C THR A 294 10.98 26.36 -36.15
N SER A 295 10.80 25.52 -37.18
CA SER A 295 9.94 25.83 -38.32
C SER A 295 8.93 24.72 -38.61
N ILE A 296 9.40 23.49 -38.87
CA ILE A 296 8.54 22.39 -39.32
C ILE A 296 7.62 21.91 -38.19
N MET A 297 8.21 21.61 -37.03
CA MET A 297 7.49 21.06 -35.89
C MET A 297 6.43 22.03 -35.34
N PRO A 298 6.72 23.33 -35.11
CA PRO A 298 5.70 24.29 -34.70
C PRO A 298 4.50 24.34 -35.65
N ALA A 299 4.73 24.35 -36.96
CA ALA A 299 3.64 24.42 -37.95
C ALA A 299 2.70 23.21 -37.90
N GLN A 300 3.25 22.01 -37.68
CA GLN A 300 2.47 20.79 -37.56
C GLN A 300 1.69 20.75 -36.23
N LEU A 301 2.34 21.09 -35.11
CA LEU A 301 1.68 21.16 -33.80
C LEU A 301 0.61 22.26 -33.74
N ASP A 302 0.82 23.40 -34.38
CA ASP A 302 -0.18 24.48 -34.49
C ASP A 302 -1.40 24.04 -35.30
N THR A 303 -1.21 23.18 -36.30
CA THR A 303 -2.31 22.61 -37.08
C THR A 303 -3.14 21.65 -36.22
N ILE A 304 -2.50 20.74 -35.49
CA ILE A 304 -3.18 19.82 -34.57
C ILE A 304 -3.94 20.60 -33.49
N ARG A 305 -3.29 21.62 -32.91
CA ARG A 305 -3.92 22.52 -31.95
C ARG A 305 -5.16 23.19 -32.53
N ARG A 306 -5.10 23.74 -33.75
CA ARG A 306 -6.28 24.34 -34.40
C ARG A 306 -7.41 23.35 -34.60
N TRP A 307 -7.12 22.11 -34.96
CA TRP A 307 -8.15 21.07 -35.09
C TRP A 307 -8.82 20.75 -33.75
N ARG A 308 -8.02 20.65 -32.67
CA ARG A 308 -8.54 20.47 -31.31
C ARG A 308 -9.39 21.66 -30.85
N ASP A 309 -8.87 22.87 -31.00
CA ASP A 309 -9.51 24.11 -30.55
C ASP A 309 -10.82 24.37 -31.33
N ALA A 310 -10.94 23.84 -32.55
CA ALA A 310 -12.16 23.84 -33.35
C ALA A 310 -13.12 22.68 -33.03
N GLY A 311 -12.81 21.81 -32.06
CA GLY A 311 -13.63 20.66 -31.67
C GLY A 311 -13.66 19.53 -32.70
N ARG A 312 -12.74 19.52 -33.68
CA ARG A 312 -12.68 18.50 -34.76
C ARG A 312 -12.07 17.19 -34.29
N ILE A 313 -11.20 17.26 -33.29
CA ILE A 313 -10.48 16.13 -32.69
C ILE A 313 -10.31 16.33 -31.18
N THR A 314 -10.12 15.22 -30.47
CA THR A 314 -9.58 15.18 -29.11
C THR A 314 -8.16 14.66 -29.17
N VAL A 315 -7.18 15.45 -28.71
CA VAL A 315 -5.78 15.01 -28.64
C VAL A 315 -5.59 14.16 -27.40
N ALA A 316 -5.17 12.90 -27.58
CA ALA A 316 -5.17 11.90 -26.51
C ALA A 316 -3.98 10.95 -26.63
N GLN A 317 -3.37 10.64 -25.48
CA GLN A 317 -2.42 9.52 -25.36
C GLN A 317 -3.16 8.18 -25.49
N PHE A 318 -2.44 7.11 -25.83
CA PHE A 318 -3.05 5.82 -26.16
C PHE A 318 -3.92 5.25 -25.02
N ALA A 319 -3.55 5.48 -23.76
CA ALA A 319 -4.34 5.09 -22.59
C ALA A 319 -5.74 5.74 -22.59
N ASN A 320 -5.84 7.02 -22.94
CA ASN A 320 -7.11 7.73 -23.03
C ASN A 320 -7.93 7.30 -24.26
N VAL A 321 -7.28 6.93 -25.36
CA VAL A 321 -7.97 6.34 -26.52
C VAL A 321 -8.56 4.98 -26.15
N TYR A 322 -7.82 4.15 -25.42
CA TYR A 322 -8.31 2.88 -24.88
C TYR A 322 -9.47 3.09 -23.91
N ALA A 323 -9.38 4.09 -23.01
CA ALA A 323 -10.44 4.45 -22.08
C ALA A 323 -11.73 4.87 -22.78
N ALA A 324 -11.63 5.66 -23.86
CA ALA A 324 -12.79 6.05 -24.66
C ALA A 324 -13.52 4.84 -25.27
N TRP A 325 -12.84 3.70 -25.42
CA TRP A 325 -13.42 2.47 -25.94
C TRP A 325 -13.94 1.52 -24.84
N THR A 326 -13.20 1.38 -23.74
CA THR A 326 -13.46 0.34 -22.73
C THR A 326 -14.04 0.86 -21.42
N GLY A 327 -13.99 2.17 -21.18
CA GLY A 327 -14.32 2.79 -19.90
C GLY A 327 -13.16 2.79 -18.89
N THR A 328 -11.99 2.24 -19.22
CA THR A 328 -10.81 2.23 -18.33
C THR A 328 -9.56 2.77 -19.00
N SER A 329 -8.86 3.69 -18.33
CA SER A 329 -7.57 4.24 -18.78
C SER A 329 -6.37 3.40 -18.38
N SER A 330 -6.56 2.33 -17.60
CA SER A 330 -5.47 1.44 -17.20
C SER A 330 -5.01 0.61 -18.39
N LEU A 331 -3.75 0.77 -18.76
CA LEU A 331 -3.04 -0.12 -19.68
C LEU A 331 -2.25 -1.20 -18.94
N PHE A 332 -2.64 -1.50 -17.71
CA PHE A 332 -2.14 -2.63 -16.93
C PHE A 332 -3.10 -3.80 -17.11
N ARG A 333 -2.62 -4.93 -17.65
CA ARG A 333 -3.36 -6.19 -17.59
C ARG A 333 -3.21 -6.72 -16.17
N ARG A 334 -4.23 -6.48 -15.34
CA ARG A 334 -4.30 -7.00 -13.98
C ARG A 334 -4.11 -8.52 -14.02
N SER A 335 -3.26 -9.04 -13.13
CA SER A 335 -3.10 -10.48 -13.01
C SER A 335 -4.44 -11.12 -12.64
N ASP A 336 -4.71 -12.33 -13.14
CA ASP A 336 -5.83 -13.11 -12.64
C ASP A 336 -5.53 -13.66 -11.23
N ASP A 337 -4.27 -13.66 -10.80
CA ASP A 337 -3.84 -14.16 -9.50
C ASP A 337 -3.91 -13.10 -8.41
N ASN A 338 -4.51 -13.47 -7.29
CA ASN A 338 -4.68 -12.62 -6.13
C ASN A 338 -4.20 -13.37 -4.89
N VAL A 339 -3.37 -12.71 -4.09
CA VAL A 339 -2.87 -13.23 -2.81
C VAL A 339 -3.35 -12.30 -1.70
N GLY A 340 -4.06 -12.86 -0.72
CA GLY A 340 -4.51 -12.13 0.46
C GLY A 340 -3.97 -12.74 1.74
N PHE A 341 -3.53 -11.91 2.68
CA PHE A 341 -3.05 -12.35 3.98
C PHE A 341 -4.14 -12.18 5.04
N SER A 342 -4.33 -13.18 5.89
CA SER A 342 -5.21 -13.10 7.05
C SER A 342 -4.52 -13.56 8.32
N LEU A 343 -4.61 -12.73 9.36
CA LEU A 343 -4.17 -13.02 10.70
C LEU A 343 -5.39 -13.26 11.58
N ASN A 344 -5.58 -14.50 12.03
CA ASN A 344 -6.55 -14.80 13.08
C ASN A 344 -5.88 -14.53 14.43
N TRP A 345 -6.00 -13.29 14.92
CA TRP A 345 -5.41 -12.83 16.17
C TRP A 345 -6.40 -13.03 17.32
N GLN A 346 -6.14 -14.01 18.18
CA GLN A 346 -7.07 -14.52 19.18
C GLN A 346 -6.42 -14.95 20.52
N ASP A 347 -5.11 -14.82 20.71
CA ASP A 347 -4.37 -15.28 21.90
C ASP A 347 -4.36 -14.27 23.05
N PHE A 348 -5.12 -14.61 24.07
CA PHE A 348 -5.24 -13.87 25.31
C PHE A 348 -4.46 -14.55 26.46
N SER A 349 -3.87 -15.73 26.21
CA SER A 349 -3.12 -16.50 27.21
C SER A 349 -1.72 -15.92 27.45
N TYR A 350 -1.09 -15.36 26.43
CA TYR A 350 0.22 -14.72 26.47
C TYR A 350 0.17 -13.33 25.82
N PRO A 351 -0.56 -12.39 26.42
CA PRO A 351 -0.88 -11.11 25.78
C PRO A 351 0.36 -10.29 25.39
N ASP A 352 1.41 -10.26 26.23
CA ASP A 352 2.66 -9.56 25.90
C ASP A 352 3.37 -10.15 24.67
N ARG A 353 3.39 -11.49 24.56
CA ARG A 353 4.01 -12.20 23.42
C ARG A 353 3.17 -12.03 22.17
N SER A 354 1.85 -12.14 22.31
CA SER A 354 0.89 -11.88 21.24
C SER A 354 1.07 -10.45 20.69
N ALA A 355 1.09 -9.43 21.54
CA ALA A 355 1.35 -8.06 21.10
C ALA A 355 2.74 -7.91 20.42
N ALA A 356 3.78 -8.54 20.96
CA ALA A 356 5.13 -8.49 20.36
C ALA A 356 5.20 -9.14 18.96
N GLU A 357 4.55 -10.29 18.76
CA GLU A 357 4.48 -10.92 17.44
C GLU A 357 3.64 -10.09 16.46
N LEU A 358 2.51 -9.55 16.90
CA LEU A 358 1.69 -8.70 16.04
C LEU A 358 2.48 -7.48 15.56
N ARG A 359 3.22 -6.80 16.46
CA ARG A 359 4.11 -5.69 16.08
C ARG A 359 5.13 -6.14 15.03
N THR A 360 5.74 -7.30 15.22
CA THR A 360 6.75 -7.83 14.29
C THR A 360 6.18 -8.13 12.92
N ILE A 361 5.00 -8.75 12.85
CA ILE A 361 4.34 -9.08 11.60
C ILE A 361 3.85 -7.81 10.89
N LEU A 362 3.22 -6.88 11.62
CA LEU A 362 2.78 -5.60 11.05
C LEU A 362 3.96 -4.78 10.52
N ASN A 363 5.11 -4.77 11.21
CA ASN A 363 6.32 -4.10 10.72
C ASN A 363 6.71 -4.60 9.33
N GLN A 364 6.63 -5.91 9.11
CA GLN A 364 6.98 -6.51 7.83
C GLN A 364 5.97 -6.18 6.74
N HIS A 365 4.67 -6.26 7.04
CA HIS A 365 3.62 -5.90 6.08
C HIS A 365 3.73 -4.42 5.65
N GLU A 366 3.91 -3.52 6.60
CA GLU A 366 4.03 -2.09 6.34
C GLU A 366 5.32 -1.76 5.57
N ALA A 367 6.45 -2.34 5.97
CA ALA A 367 7.73 -2.13 5.29
C ALA A 367 7.73 -2.65 3.84
N GLN A 368 7.04 -3.75 3.57
CA GLN A 368 6.93 -4.34 2.23
C GLN A 368 5.74 -3.80 1.41
N GLY A 369 4.90 -2.95 2.01
CA GLY A 369 3.69 -2.43 1.36
C GLY A 369 2.61 -3.50 1.09
N VAL A 370 2.63 -4.62 1.81
CA VAL A 370 1.73 -5.77 1.61
C VAL A 370 0.50 -5.62 2.51
N PRO A 371 -0.73 -5.51 1.97
CA PRO A 371 -1.94 -5.46 2.77
C PRO A 371 -2.21 -6.77 3.55
N VAL A 372 -2.87 -6.65 4.70
CA VAL A 372 -3.23 -7.77 5.58
C VAL A 372 -4.57 -7.56 6.27
N ASP A 373 -5.38 -8.61 6.33
CA ASP A 373 -6.59 -8.65 7.13
C ASP A 373 -6.28 -9.16 8.54
N VAL A 374 -6.69 -8.43 9.56
CA VAL A 374 -6.43 -8.79 10.96
C VAL A 374 -7.74 -9.04 11.69
N PHE A 375 -8.01 -10.31 11.97
CA PHE A 375 -9.25 -10.78 12.59
C PHE A 375 -9.11 -10.84 14.10
N PHE A 376 -9.85 -10.01 14.80
CA PHE A 376 -9.83 -9.95 16.25
C PHE A 376 -11.06 -10.62 16.86
N THR A 377 -10.85 -11.26 18.01
CA THR A 377 -11.94 -11.57 18.94
C THR A 377 -12.13 -10.43 19.95
N THR A 378 -13.25 -10.40 20.67
CA THR A 378 -13.46 -9.40 21.74
C THR A 378 -12.38 -9.47 22.82
N TRP A 379 -11.85 -10.65 23.13
CA TRP A 379 -10.84 -10.77 24.17
C TRP A 379 -9.52 -10.13 23.75
N GLN A 380 -9.18 -10.23 22.46
CA GLN A 380 -8.07 -9.45 21.92
C GLN A 380 -8.35 -7.97 21.98
N THR A 381 -9.58 -7.58 21.68
CA THR A 381 -10.01 -6.17 21.77
C THR A 381 -9.77 -5.64 23.19
N ASP A 382 -10.17 -6.38 24.23
CA ASP A 382 -9.95 -6.03 25.64
C ASP A 382 -8.45 -6.03 26.02
N THR A 383 -7.71 -7.00 25.50
CA THR A 383 -6.27 -7.17 25.78
C THR A 383 -5.47 -6.02 25.20
N ILE A 384 -5.67 -5.67 23.92
CA ILE A 384 -4.90 -4.58 23.31
C ILE A 384 -5.27 -3.23 23.90
N GLU A 385 -6.54 -3.02 24.27
CA GLU A 385 -7.00 -1.78 24.91
C GLU A 385 -6.30 -1.53 26.25
N THR A 386 -5.97 -2.58 26.99
CA THR A 386 -5.37 -2.47 28.31
C THR A 386 -3.85 -2.60 28.31
N GLN A 387 -3.28 -3.47 27.46
CA GLN A 387 -1.86 -3.86 27.54
C GLN A 387 -1.02 -3.38 26.37
N ALA A 388 -1.63 -3.02 25.24
CA ALA A 388 -0.92 -2.57 24.05
C ALA A 388 -1.71 -1.47 23.28
N PRO A 389 -2.07 -0.35 23.95
CA PRO A 389 -2.89 0.69 23.33
C PRO A 389 -2.25 1.33 22.09
N GLU A 390 -0.93 1.27 21.96
CA GLU A 390 -0.23 1.76 20.77
C GLU A 390 -0.55 0.94 19.52
N LEU A 391 -0.88 -0.35 19.68
CA LEU A 391 -1.40 -1.16 18.59
C LEU A 391 -2.79 -0.71 18.13
N ILE A 392 -3.62 -0.11 19.00
CA ILE A 392 -4.93 0.42 18.57
C ILE A 392 -4.72 1.53 17.54
N GLY A 393 -3.92 2.53 17.88
CA GLY A 393 -3.64 3.65 16.98
C GLY A 393 -3.10 3.17 15.64
N ARG A 394 -2.16 2.22 15.68
CA ARG A 394 -1.57 1.59 14.50
C ARG A 394 -2.58 0.83 13.66
N LEU A 395 -3.41 -0.04 14.26
CA LEU A 395 -4.44 -0.82 13.57
C LEU A 395 -5.53 0.08 12.95
N GLN A 396 -5.88 1.19 13.60
CA GLN A 396 -6.82 2.18 13.07
C GLN A 396 -6.26 2.94 11.87
N SER A 397 -4.95 3.25 11.90
CA SER A 397 -4.31 4.21 10.98
C SER A 397 -3.56 3.58 9.81
N SER A 398 -3.12 2.34 9.94
CA SER A 398 -2.30 1.70 8.92
C SER A 398 -3.09 1.48 7.63
N SER A 399 -2.62 2.06 6.53
CA SER A 399 -3.18 1.86 5.20
C SER A 399 -3.04 0.43 4.67
N ARG A 400 -2.27 -0.42 5.38
CA ARG A 400 -2.04 -1.83 5.03
C ARG A 400 -2.92 -2.78 5.84
N VAL A 401 -3.57 -2.31 6.90
CA VAL A 401 -4.38 -3.16 7.77
C VAL A 401 -5.86 -3.01 7.46
N THR A 402 -6.53 -4.15 7.31
CA THR A 402 -7.99 -4.20 7.31
C THR A 402 -8.49 -5.03 8.48
N MET A 403 -9.24 -4.42 9.38
CA MET A 403 -9.85 -5.13 10.49
C MET A 403 -10.93 -6.11 10.01
N GLY A 404 -10.78 -7.35 10.44
CA GLY A 404 -11.80 -8.40 10.40
C GLY A 404 -12.28 -8.74 11.82
N TYR A 405 -13.41 -9.42 11.92
CA TYR A 405 -13.92 -9.93 13.19
C TYR A 405 -13.91 -11.44 13.20
N HIS A 406 -13.20 -12.03 14.15
CA HIS A 406 -13.26 -13.46 14.41
C HIS A 406 -14.31 -13.75 15.47
N VAL A 407 -15.01 -14.88 15.34
CA VAL A 407 -15.95 -15.27 16.37
C VAL A 407 -15.26 -15.63 17.68
N ARG A 408 -15.91 -15.31 18.81
CA ARG A 408 -15.46 -15.69 20.15
C ARG A 408 -16.24 -16.88 20.70
N ALA A 409 -15.73 -17.51 21.75
CA ALA A 409 -16.40 -18.59 22.46
C ALA A 409 -16.85 -18.10 23.85
N PRO A 410 -17.88 -18.72 24.46
CA PRO A 410 -18.79 -19.73 23.88
C PRO A 410 -19.71 -19.12 22.82
N LYS A 411 -19.85 -19.79 21.67
CA LYS A 411 -20.63 -19.33 20.53
C LYS A 411 -22.01 -19.99 20.53
N PRO A 412 -23.13 -19.25 20.58
CA PRO A 412 -24.45 -19.86 20.73
C PRO A 412 -24.96 -20.53 19.44
N TYR A 413 -24.52 -20.08 18.26
CA TYR A 413 -25.11 -20.46 16.97
C TYR A 413 -24.23 -21.33 16.04
N ALA A 414 -23.13 -21.92 16.53
CA ALA A 414 -22.34 -22.91 15.78
C ALA A 414 -22.47 -24.33 16.37
N SER A 415 -22.73 -25.32 15.51
CA SER A 415 -22.93 -26.72 15.88
C SER A 415 -21.64 -27.50 16.18
N ASP A 416 -20.50 -27.01 15.72
CA ASP A 416 -19.26 -27.82 15.66
C ASP A 416 -18.34 -27.59 16.88
N TYR A 417 -18.71 -26.67 17.77
CA TYR A 417 -17.94 -26.30 18.97
C TYR A 417 -18.67 -26.67 20.28
N GLY A 418 -19.66 -27.56 20.23
CA GLY A 418 -20.41 -28.08 21.37
C GLY A 418 -21.19 -29.36 21.02
N SER A 419 -21.20 -30.42 21.84
CA SER A 419 -21.94 -31.68 21.52
C SER A 419 -23.46 -31.58 21.56
N THR A 420 -24.02 -30.45 21.90
CA THR A 420 -25.47 -30.25 21.91
C THR A 420 -25.76 -28.81 21.59
N ASN A 421 -27.00 -28.60 21.22
CA ASN A 421 -27.73 -27.35 21.06
C ASN A 421 -27.74 -26.54 22.40
N TRP A 422 -26.59 -26.39 23.07
CA TRP A 422 -26.44 -26.06 24.49
C TRP A 422 -27.17 -24.77 24.85
N TYR A 423 -27.10 -23.79 23.97
CA TYR A 423 -27.76 -22.51 24.15
C TYR A 423 -29.27 -22.66 23.99
N THR A 424 -29.74 -23.39 22.97
CA THR A 424 -31.17 -23.68 22.83
C THR A 424 -31.72 -24.55 23.97
N THR A 425 -30.91 -25.47 24.51
CA THR A 425 -31.24 -26.28 25.70
C THR A 425 -31.33 -25.41 26.94
N LEU A 426 -30.37 -24.50 27.12
CA LEU A 426 -30.36 -23.54 28.23
C LEU A 426 -31.57 -22.60 28.17
N MET A 427 -31.91 -22.11 26.97
CA MET A 427 -33.02 -21.18 26.77
C MET A 427 -34.39 -21.86 26.67
N GLY A 428 -34.44 -23.18 26.47
CA GLY A 428 -35.68 -23.93 26.22
C GLY A 428 -36.39 -23.56 24.91
N ARG A 429 -35.70 -22.87 23.98
CA ARG A 429 -36.24 -22.42 22.68
C ARG A 429 -35.15 -22.30 21.62
N ALA A 430 -35.56 -22.20 20.36
CA ALA A 430 -34.65 -21.87 19.26
C ALA A 430 -34.07 -20.45 19.41
N ILE A 431 -32.86 -20.27 18.87
CA ILE A 431 -32.17 -18.98 18.78
C ILE A 431 -32.94 -18.05 17.85
N ASN A 432 -33.06 -16.78 18.23
CA ASN A 432 -33.67 -15.74 17.42
C ASN A 432 -32.69 -14.56 17.20
N ALA A 433 -33.11 -13.56 16.42
CA ALA A 433 -32.29 -12.39 16.11
C ALA A 433 -31.82 -11.61 17.36
N SER A 434 -32.66 -11.50 18.40
CA SER A 434 -32.30 -10.79 19.63
C SER A 434 -31.21 -11.49 20.43
N ASP A 435 -31.12 -12.83 20.37
CA ASP A 435 -30.03 -13.55 21.02
C ASP A 435 -28.69 -13.31 20.33
N ILE A 436 -28.70 -13.24 18.99
CA ILE A 436 -27.50 -12.96 18.18
C ILE A 436 -27.03 -11.54 18.44
N GLN A 437 -27.95 -10.57 18.41
CA GLN A 437 -27.64 -9.18 18.71
C GLN A 437 -27.06 -9.04 20.14
N ASN A 438 -27.75 -9.60 21.14
CA ASN A 438 -27.28 -9.54 22.52
C ASN A 438 -25.88 -10.16 22.68
N TYR A 439 -25.65 -11.29 22.00
CA TYR A 439 -24.33 -11.92 21.95
C TYR A 439 -23.27 -11.06 21.27
N GLU A 440 -23.56 -10.41 20.15
CA GLU A 440 -22.54 -9.65 19.39
C GLU A 440 -22.32 -8.22 19.89
N GLU A 441 -23.12 -7.76 20.86
CA GLU A 441 -23.01 -6.42 21.45
C GLU A 441 -22.47 -6.42 22.89
N HIS A 442 -22.44 -7.56 23.58
CA HIS A 442 -22.11 -7.63 25.02
C HIS A 442 -21.01 -8.64 25.38
N GLY A 443 -20.32 -8.43 26.50
CA GLY A 443 -19.38 -9.39 27.08
C GLY A 443 -20.06 -10.70 27.48
N ILE A 444 -19.29 -11.72 27.86
CA ILE A 444 -19.83 -13.06 28.17
C ILE A 444 -19.37 -13.52 29.56
N ASP A 445 -20.29 -14.12 30.33
CA ASP A 445 -19.96 -14.83 31.57
C ASP A 445 -19.40 -16.22 31.25
N LEU A 446 -18.19 -16.52 31.69
CA LEU A 446 -17.50 -17.78 31.39
C LEU A 446 -18.10 -19.01 32.09
N ASN A 447 -18.92 -18.81 33.13
CA ASN A 447 -19.62 -19.88 33.81
C ASN A 447 -20.87 -20.29 33.03
N SER A 448 -21.70 -19.32 32.64
CA SER A 448 -22.99 -19.58 31.99
C SER A 448 -22.92 -19.54 30.46
N GLY A 449 -21.97 -18.82 29.88
CA GLY A 449 -21.90 -18.50 28.46
C GLY A 449 -22.92 -17.45 28.00
N LEU A 450 -23.62 -16.82 28.93
CA LEU A 450 -24.63 -15.80 28.62
C LEU A 450 -24.01 -14.40 28.51
N PRO A 451 -24.61 -13.51 27.70
CA PRO A 451 -24.27 -12.09 27.66
C PRO A 451 -24.31 -11.41 29.05
N THR A 452 -23.34 -10.53 29.32
CA THR A 452 -23.30 -9.68 30.51
C THR A 452 -23.77 -8.26 30.18
N GLY A 453 -23.75 -7.34 31.15
CA GLY A 453 -24.05 -5.92 30.90
C GLY A 453 -22.88 -5.12 30.30
N ASN A 454 -21.67 -5.71 30.22
CA ASN A 454 -20.51 -5.03 29.67
C ASN A 454 -20.56 -5.05 28.14
N ALA A 455 -19.99 -4.04 27.47
CA ALA A 455 -19.86 -4.06 26.01
C ALA A 455 -18.94 -5.20 25.55
N GLY A 456 -19.24 -5.76 24.38
CA GLY A 456 -18.40 -6.81 23.78
C GLY A 456 -18.73 -7.05 22.31
N GLY A 457 -18.13 -8.10 21.78
CA GLY A 457 -18.41 -8.59 20.43
C GLY A 457 -17.98 -7.69 19.30
N TYR A 458 -18.69 -7.86 18.20
CA TYR A 458 -18.51 -7.10 16.98
C TYR A 458 -18.70 -5.60 17.23
N LEU A 459 -19.69 -5.23 18.05
CA LEU A 459 -19.96 -3.83 18.36
C LEU A 459 -18.80 -3.18 19.10
N LYS A 460 -18.22 -3.85 20.10
CA LYS A 460 -17.04 -3.32 20.81
C LYS A 460 -15.87 -3.08 19.86
N LEU A 461 -15.54 -4.06 19.00
CA LEU A 461 -14.45 -3.90 18.03
C LEU A 461 -14.74 -2.77 17.04
N SER A 462 -15.98 -2.68 16.55
CA SER A 462 -16.39 -1.63 15.61
C SER A 462 -16.24 -0.23 16.20
N ASN A 463 -16.67 -0.06 17.45
CA ASN A 463 -16.53 1.19 18.18
C ASN A 463 -15.06 1.53 18.43
N LEU A 464 -14.26 0.56 18.88
CA LEU A 464 -12.84 0.78 19.14
C LEU A 464 -12.08 1.17 17.87
N MET A 465 -12.38 0.55 16.73
CA MET A 465 -11.68 0.83 15.47
C MET A 465 -12.22 2.08 14.76
N GLY A 466 -13.38 2.60 15.18
CA GLY A 466 -14.06 3.71 14.51
C GLY A 466 -14.65 3.33 13.13
N TYR A 467 -14.87 2.04 12.88
CA TYR A 467 -15.63 1.51 11.74
C TYR A 467 -15.99 0.03 11.93
N ALA A 468 -17.03 -0.40 11.23
CA ALA A 468 -17.47 -1.79 11.16
C ALA A 468 -16.44 -2.66 10.40
N PRO A 469 -15.85 -3.72 11.03
CA PRO A 469 -15.04 -4.70 10.32
C PRO A 469 -15.82 -5.32 9.15
N ARG A 470 -15.28 -5.23 7.94
CA ARG A 470 -16.01 -5.55 6.70
C ARG A 470 -16.04 -7.04 6.39
N VAL A 471 -15.15 -7.82 6.98
CA VAL A 471 -15.06 -9.27 6.83
C VAL A 471 -15.20 -9.95 8.20
N VAL A 472 -16.07 -10.96 8.26
CA VAL A 472 -16.42 -11.61 9.54
C VAL A 472 -16.36 -13.15 9.46
N GLY A 473 -15.84 -13.76 10.51
CA GLY A 473 -15.90 -15.21 10.76
C GLY A 473 -17.26 -15.63 11.32
N ALA A 474 -18.31 -15.63 10.50
CA ALA A 474 -19.69 -15.82 10.93
C ALA A 474 -20.26 -17.24 10.68
N ASN A 475 -19.47 -18.29 10.94
CA ASN A 475 -19.94 -19.67 10.73
C ASN A 475 -21.15 -20.00 11.63
N ALA A 476 -22.21 -20.61 11.10
CA ALA A 476 -23.44 -20.90 11.84
C ALA A 476 -24.15 -22.11 11.24
N SER A 477 -25.00 -22.78 12.04
CA SER A 477 -25.83 -23.87 11.54
C SER A 477 -26.76 -23.39 10.40
N THR A 478 -27.12 -24.30 9.48
CA THR A 478 -27.98 -23.96 8.33
C THR A 478 -29.29 -23.27 8.73
N THR A 479 -29.86 -23.61 9.88
CA THR A 479 -31.11 -23.04 10.38
C THR A 479 -30.97 -21.63 10.97
N THR A 480 -29.75 -21.23 11.36
CA THR A 480 -29.49 -19.96 12.08
C THR A 480 -28.65 -18.99 11.24
N ALA A 481 -27.97 -19.48 10.20
CA ALA A 481 -27.04 -18.69 9.39
C ALA A 481 -27.66 -17.42 8.78
N SER A 482 -28.92 -17.48 8.34
CA SER A 482 -29.60 -16.28 7.79
C SER A 482 -29.79 -15.18 8.82
N LEU A 483 -30.07 -15.54 10.09
CA LEU A 483 -30.20 -14.57 11.18
C LEU A 483 -28.84 -13.96 11.55
N VAL A 484 -27.79 -14.78 11.58
CA VAL A 484 -26.42 -14.35 11.91
C VAL A 484 -25.88 -13.41 10.84
N HIS A 485 -25.99 -13.80 9.57
CA HIS A 485 -25.55 -12.98 8.44
C HIS A 485 -26.37 -11.70 8.33
N SER A 486 -27.69 -11.75 8.58
CA SER A 486 -28.52 -10.55 8.62
C SER A 486 -28.12 -9.55 9.71
N TYR A 487 -27.67 -10.03 10.88
CA TYR A 487 -27.12 -9.14 11.92
C TYR A 487 -25.84 -8.46 11.42
N PHE A 488 -24.86 -9.22 10.94
CA PHE A 488 -23.57 -8.67 10.52
C PHE A 488 -23.70 -7.72 9.33
N ASP A 489 -24.54 -8.05 8.34
CA ASP A 489 -24.87 -7.17 7.21
C ASP A 489 -25.47 -5.84 7.71
N THR A 490 -26.45 -5.89 8.61
CA THR A 490 -27.06 -4.69 9.20
C THR A 490 -26.06 -3.88 10.05
N ALA A 491 -25.11 -4.57 10.70
CA ALA A 491 -24.07 -3.96 11.51
C ALA A 491 -22.90 -3.39 10.67
N GLY A 492 -22.93 -3.55 9.35
CA GLY A 492 -21.95 -2.97 8.43
C GLY A 492 -20.81 -3.90 8.02
N ALA A 493 -20.94 -5.22 8.17
CA ALA A 493 -20.07 -6.17 7.49
C ALA A 493 -20.55 -6.38 6.03
N ALA A 494 -19.64 -6.79 5.13
CA ALA A 494 -19.98 -7.08 3.73
C ALA A 494 -19.61 -8.50 3.31
N MET A 495 -18.57 -9.08 3.93
CA MET A 495 -18.07 -10.41 3.61
C MET A 495 -18.11 -11.37 4.79
N VAL A 496 -18.38 -12.63 4.49
CA VAL A 496 -18.26 -13.74 5.44
C VAL A 496 -17.16 -14.70 4.98
N VAL A 497 -16.36 -15.19 5.93
CA VAL A 497 -15.38 -16.25 5.70
C VAL A 497 -16.05 -17.61 5.76
N GLU A 498 -15.79 -18.47 4.78
CA GLU A 498 -16.23 -19.86 4.72
C GLU A 498 -15.04 -20.77 4.39
N HIS A 499 -14.91 -21.89 5.10
CA HIS A 499 -13.90 -22.91 4.79
C HIS A 499 -14.58 -24.09 4.11
N ARG A 500 -14.21 -24.39 2.85
CA ARG A 500 -14.73 -25.54 2.10
C ARG A 500 -13.70 -26.04 1.08
N ASN A 501 -13.89 -27.26 0.59
CA ASN A 501 -12.95 -27.89 -0.34
C ASN A 501 -13.05 -27.37 -1.79
N ALA A 502 -14.19 -26.79 -2.17
CA ALA A 502 -14.40 -26.20 -3.49
C ALA A 502 -14.04 -24.72 -3.47
N ALA A 503 -13.56 -24.19 -4.60
CA ALA A 503 -13.23 -22.78 -4.72
C ALA A 503 -14.44 -21.89 -4.37
N ILE A 504 -14.16 -20.74 -3.76
CA ILE A 504 -15.11 -19.64 -3.62
C ILE A 504 -14.69 -18.59 -4.66
N ASN A 505 -15.50 -18.40 -5.69
CA ASN A 505 -15.23 -17.44 -6.75
C ASN A 505 -15.63 -16.03 -6.34
N LEU A 506 -15.01 -15.03 -6.97
CA LEU A 506 -15.35 -13.63 -6.76
C LEU A 506 -16.84 -13.36 -7.04
N GLY A 507 -17.52 -12.73 -6.08
CA GLY A 507 -18.93 -12.35 -6.19
C GLY A 507 -19.92 -13.43 -5.76
N GLU A 508 -19.46 -14.62 -5.34
CA GLU A 508 -20.35 -15.57 -4.66
C GLU A 508 -20.94 -14.96 -3.39
N THR A 509 -22.20 -15.27 -3.10
CA THR A 509 -22.93 -14.74 -1.95
C THR A 509 -23.60 -15.84 -1.15
N ARG A 510 -23.81 -15.59 0.14
CA ARG A 510 -24.58 -16.43 1.05
C ARG A 510 -25.41 -15.55 1.97
N ASN A 511 -26.73 -15.79 2.00
CA ASN A 511 -27.68 -15.02 2.81
C ASN A 511 -27.60 -13.49 2.62
N GLY A 512 -27.28 -13.03 1.39
CA GLY A 512 -27.18 -11.60 1.06
C GLY A 512 -25.81 -10.98 1.29
N MET A 513 -24.87 -11.67 1.93
CA MET A 513 -23.48 -11.21 2.08
C MET A 513 -22.56 -11.87 1.07
N TYR A 514 -21.49 -11.20 0.67
CA TYR A 514 -20.44 -11.80 -0.14
C TYR A 514 -19.68 -12.87 0.65
N LEU A 515 -19.27 -13.94 -0.04
CA LEU A 515 -18.27 -14.85 0.49
C LEU A 515 -16.88 -14.30 0.15
N ARG A 516 -15.95 -14.32 1.10
CA ARG A 516 -14.55 -14.01 0.79
C ARG A 516 -14.04 -15.01 -0.26
N PRO A 517 -13.56 -14.56 -1.44
CA PRO A 517 -13.11 -15.46 -2.49
C PRO A 517 -11.83 -16.17 -2.06
N GLU A 518 -11.78 -17.45 -2.41
CA GLU A 518 -10.76 -18.38 -1.93
C GLU A 518 -10.72 -19.59 -2.86
N SER A 519 -9.83 -19.55 -3.86
CA SER A 519 -9.55 -20.71 -4.72
C SER A 519 -8.68 -21.73 -4.00
N TYR A 520 -7.75 -21.26 -3.16
CA TYR A 520 -6.94 -22.08 -2.28
C TYR A 520 -6.80 -21.46 -0.88
N ASP A 521 -7.37 -22.15 0.11
CA ASP A 521 -7.29 -21.84 1.54
C ASP A 521 -5.92 -22.27 2.09
N TRP A 522 -4.92 -21.39 1.97
CA TRP A 522 -3.53 -21.69 2.30
C TRP A 522 -3.22 -21.41 3.76
N ILE A 523 -3.62 -22.36 4.60
CA ILE A 523 -3.38 -22.31 6.04
C ILE A 523 -1.92 -22.71 6.30
N LEU A 524 -1.13 -21.73 6.73
CA LEU A 524 0.31 -21.88 6.89
C LEU A 524 0.63 -22.64 8.18
N ILE A 525 0.08 -22.16 9.30
CA ILE A 525 0.37 -22.64 10.65
C ILE A 525 -0.96 -22.69 11.40
N GLU A 526 -1.39 -23.90 11.78
CA GLU A 526 -2.60 -24.16 12.58
C GLU A 526 -2.49 -25.51 13.29
N TYR A 527 -2.78 -25.55 14.60
CA TYR A 527 -2.81 -26.80 15.37
C TYR A 527 -3.73 -27.90 14.77
N LEU A 528 -4.94 -27.55 14.33
CA LEU A 528 -5.96 -28.51 13.90
C LEU A 528 -5.72 -29.12 12.51
N ARG A 529 -5.09 -28.36 11.60
CA ARG A 529 -4.85 -28.78 10.22
C ARG A 529 -3.38 -29.10 9.93
N GLY A 530 -2.49 -28.82 10.89
CA GLY A 530 -1.05 -29.03 10.81
C GLY A 530 -0.34 -27.96 9.97
N ASP A 531 0.98 -27.89 10.13
CA ASP A 531 1.82 -26.87 9.47
C ASP A 531 2.25 -27.25 8.04
N SER A 532 1.44 -28.06 7.34
CA SER A 532 1.81 -28.51 5.98
C SER A 532 1.92 -27.35 4.99
N GLY A 533 1.15 -26.27 5.19
CA GLY A 533 1.26 -25.05 4.42
C GLY A 533 2.58 -24.30 4.64
N ALA A 534 3.20 -24.43 5.82
CA ALA A 534 4.50 -23.84 6.14
C ALA A 534 5.69 -24.55 5.44
N THR A 535 5.41 -25.57 4.61
CA THR A 535 6.42 -26.28 3.82
C THR A 535 6.26 -26.12 2.30
N SER A 536 5.16 -25.51 1.84
CA SER A 536 4.90 -25.23 0.42
C SER A 536 5.35 -23.83 0.02
N SER A 537 5.62 -23.62 -1.27
CA SER A 537 5.95 -22.30 -1.83
C SER A 537 4.71 -21.53 -2.27
N LEU A 538 4.85 -20.21 -2.50
CA LEU A 538 3.79 -19.40 -3.10
C LEU A 538 3.40 -19.92 -4.49
N THR A 539 4.36 -20.40 -5.28
CA THR A 539 4.11 -21.01 -6.59
C THR A 539 3.25 -22.28 -6.50
N ASP A 540 3.47 -23.12 -5.47
CA ASP A 540 2.62 -24.29 -5.23
C ASP A 540 1.19 -23.86 -4.87
N ALA A 541 1.05 -22.81 -4.06
CA ALA A 541 -0.24 -22.28 -3.65
C ALA A 541 -1.03 -21.73 -4.84
N LEU A 542 -0.39 -20.97 -5.73
CA LEU A 542 -0.99 -20.50 -6.99
C LEU A 542 -1.41 -21.68 -7.88
N THR A 543 -0.54 -22.66 -8.06
CA THR A 543 -0.85 -23.87 -8.84
C THR A 543 -2.10 -24.60 -8.30
N ARG A 544 -2.24 -24.68 -6.97
CA ARG A 544 -3.42 -25.25 -6.32
C ARG A 544 -4.67 -24.40 -6.53
N ALA A 545 -4.55 -23.08 -6.52
CA ALA A 545 -5.66 -22.19 -6.81
C ALA A 545 -6.21 -22.39 -8.23
N HIS A 546 -5.36 -22.51 -9.24
CA HIS A 546 -5.78 -22.75 -10.63
C HIS A 546 -6.42 -24.13 -10.85
N THR A 547 -5.95 -25.14 -10.12
CA THR A 547 -6.41 -26.52 -10.26
C THR A 547 -7.55 -26.89 -9.31
N ALA A 548 -7.99 -25.94 -8.48
CA ALA A 548 -9.08 -26.15 -7.55
C ALA A 548 -10.41 -26.40 -8.28
N SER A 549 -11.21 -27.30 -7.71
CA SER A 549 -12.52 -27.64 -8.27
C SER A 549 -13.43 -26.40 -8.31
N ASN A 550 -14.01 -26.15 -9.49
CA ASN A 550 -14.87 -25.00 -9.80
C ASN A 550 -14.20 -23.62 -9.70
N ALA A 551 -12.87 -23.55 -9.71
CA ALA A 551 -12.17 -22.27 -9.74
C ALA A 551 -12.32 -21.58 -11.10
N THR A 552 -12.63 -20.28 -11.06
CA THR A 552 -12.69 -19.40 -12.22
C THR A 552 -11.86 -18.16 -11.95
N ALA A 553 -11.19 -17.64 -12.98
CA ALA A 553 -10.44 -16.40 -12.87
C ALA A 553 -11.39 -15.23 -12.52
N PRO A 554 -10.96 -14.27 -11.67
CA PRO A 554 -9.67 -14.23 -10.97
C PRO A 554 -9.54 -15.27 -9.85
N TYR A 555 -8.33 -15.83 -9.67
CA TYR A 555 -7.98 -16.83 -8.67
C TYR A 555 -7.49 -16.19 -7.38
N PHE A 556 -7.79 -16.82 -6.23
CA PHE A 556 -7.45 -16.28 -4.91
C PHE A 556 -6.73 -17.32 -4.04
N VAL A 557 -5.52 -17.00 -3.63
CA VAL A 557 -4.79 -17.69 -2.56
C VAL A 557 -4.95 -16.88 -1.27
N GLY A 558 -5.56 -17.46 -0.24
CA GLY A 558 -5.59 -16.85 1.08
C GLY A 558 -4.52 -17.45 1.99
N ALA A 559 -3.44 -16.71 2.23
CA ALA A 559 -2.40 -17.07 3.17
C ALA A 559 -2.86 -16.77 4.60
N LYS A 560 -3.03 -17.80 5.43
CA LYS A 560 -3.62 -17.67 6.78
C LYS A 560 -2.66 -18.08 7.88
N LEU A 561 -2.62 -17.27 8.93
CA LEU A 561 -1.86 -17.52 10.15
C LEU A 561 -2.78 -17.42 11.37
N HIS A 562 -2.76 -18.45 12.22
CA HIS A 562 -3.27 -18.34 13.58
C HIS A 562 -2.15 -17.86 14.49
N ASP A 563 -2.41 -16.78 15.20
CA ASP A 563 -1.45 -15.98 15.92
C ASP A 563 -0.49 -16.74 16.85
N ASN A 564 -0.98 -17.31 17.94
CA ASN A 564 -0.13 -17.95 18.92
C ASN A 564 0.35 -19.32 18.50
N ASP A 565 -0.14 -19.86 17.38
CA ASP A 565 0.51 -21.00 16.78
C ASP A 565 1.92 -20.60 16.25
N VAL A 566 2.31 -19.33 16.23
CA VAL A 566 3.73 -18.94 16.04
C VAL A 566 4.60 -19.32 17.25
N PHE A 567 4.10 -19.19 18.49
CA PHE A 567 4.92 -19.29 19.71
C PHE A 567 4.45 -20.33 20.74
N ALA A 568 3.26 -20.89 20.57
CA ALA A 568 2.64 -21.88 21.42
C ALA A 568 2.28 -23.13 20.60
N ASN A 569 2.21 -24.27 21.28
CA ASN A 569 1.95 -25.56 20.65
C ASN A 569 0.48 -25.76 20.23
N GLN A 570 -0.39 -24.84 20.60
CA GLN A 570 -1.81 -24.86 20.28
C GLN A 570 -2.43 -23.47 20.46
N SER A 571 -3.42 -23.12 19.63
CA SER A 571 -4.05 -21.82 19.74
C SER A 571 -4.82 -21.65 21.05
N ALA A 572 -4.74 -20.52 21.76
CA ALA A 572 -5.41 -20.29 23.04
C ALA A 572 -6.91 -20.51 22.93
N TRP A 573 -7.48 -20.13 21.79
CA TRP A 573 -8.86 -20.41 21.45
C TRP A 573 -9.14 -21.93 21.43
N THR A 574 -8.38 -22.73 20.68
CA THR A 574 -8.57 -24.19 20.70
C THR A 574 -8.18 -24.82 22.05
N TYR A 575 -7.14 -24.31 22.71
CA TYR A 575 -6.60 -24.83 23.97
C TYR A 575 -7.54 -24.64 25.13
N ILE A 576 -8.43 -23.64 25.10
CA ILE A 576 -9.45 -23.40 26.14
C ILE A 576 -10.82 -23.93 25.72
N TYR A 577 -11.16 -23.90 24.42
CA TYR A 577 -12.51 -24.20 23.96
C TYR A 577 -12.69 -25.54 23.23
N GLN A 578 -11.63 -26.30 22.97
CA GLN A 578 -11.74 -27.64 22.37
C GLN A 578 -11.22 -28.77 23.29
N PRO A 579 -11.88 -29.94 23.30
CA PRO A 579 -13.03 -30.32 22.47
C PRO A 579 -14.36 -29.73 22.97
N ALA A 580 -15.36 -29.74 22.09
CA ALA A 580 -16.76 -29.34 22.25
C ALA A 580 -17.49 -29.81 23.54
N ASN A 581 -16.87 -30.68 24.35
CA ASN A 581 -17.43 -31.26 25.56
C ASN A 581 -16.76 -30.76 26.83
N ARG A 582 -15.95 -29.70 26.76
CA ARG A 582 -15.31 -29.18 27.97
C ARG A 582 -16.36 -28.66 28.97
N PRO A 583 -16.35 -29.16 30.21
CA PRO A 583 -17.26 -28.69 31.24
C PRO A 583 -16.96 -27.22 31.56
N ARG A 584 -18.02 -26.41 31.63
CA ARG A 584 -17.97 -25.04 32.16
C ARG A 584 -17.71 -25.09 33.68
N PRO A 585 -17.04 -24.10 34.27
CA PRO A 585 -16.58 -22.84 33.65
C PRO A 585 -15.33 -22.97 32.78
N TYR A 586 -15.21 -22.08 31.79
CA TYR A 586 -13.98 -21.97 31.01
C TYR A 586 -12.88 -21.31 31.83
N ASP A 587 -11.68 -21.88 31.80
CA ASP A 587 -10.52 -21.34 32.48
C ASP A 587 -9.74 -20.37 31.57
N SER A 588 -9.97 -19.07 31.74
CA SER A 588 -9.24 -18.02 31.02
C SER A 588 -7.77 -17.87 31.47
N THR A 589 -7.36 -18.54 32.55
CA THR A 589 -5.97 -18.55 33.03
C THR A 589 -5.15 -19.68 32.44
N ALA A 590 -5.80 -20.66 31.79
CA ALA A 590 -5.15 -21.78 31.17
C ALA A 590 -4.27 -21.32 29.98
N LYS A 591 -3.08 -21.93 29.85
CA LYS A 591 -2.12 -21.55 28.81
C LYS A 591 -1.62 -22.78 28.06
N ALA A 592 -1.61 -22.67 26.73
CA ALA A 592 -0.93 -23.64 25.88
C ALA A 592 0.58 -23.66 26.18
N GLY A 593 1.23 -24.79 25.94
CA GLY A 593 2.68 -24.89 26.15
C GLY A 593 3.43 -24.06 25.11
N LEU A 594 4.46 -23.32 25.53
CA LEU A 594 5.31 -22.59 24.57
C LEU A 594 6.13 -23.56 23.72
N LEU A 595 6.38 -23.17 22.48
CA LEU A 595 7.30 -23.86 21.58
C LEU A 595 8.76 -23.57 21.97
N ALA A 596 9.69 -24.39 21.48
CA ALA A 596 11.11 -24.09 21.58
C ALA A 596 11.47 -22.86 20.74
N ASP A 597 12.39 -22.00 21.21
CA ASP A 597 12.77 -20.75 20.53
C ASP A 597 13.21 -20.94 19.08
N SER A 598 13.82 -22.08 18.76
CA SER A 598 14.21 -22.45 17.40
C SER A 598 12.99 -22.62 16.48
N GLU A 599 11.90 -23.21 16.99
CA GLU A 599 10.66 -23.42 16.24
C GLU A 599 9.88 -22.12 16.08
N ILE A 600 9.83 -21.29 17.13
CA ILE A 600 9.26 -19.94 17.07
C ILE A 600 9.96 -19.13 15.97
N SER A 601 11.30 -19.14 15.99
CA SER A 601 12.12 -18.43 15.01
C SER A 601 11.90 -18.96 13.59
N ARG A 602 11.76 -20.28 13.41
CA ARG A 602 11.46 -20.90 12.11
C ARG A 602 10.11 -20.45 11.57
N ARG A 603 9.04 -20.58 12.37
CA ARG A 603 7.66 -20.21 12.01
C ARG A 603 7.54 -18.73 11.65
N ARG A 604 8.12 -17.85 12.48
CA ARG A 604 8.17 -16.41 12.22
C ARG A 604 8.92 -16.11 10.91
N THR A 605 10.13 -16.63 10.76
CA THR A 605 10.97 -16.37 9.57
C THR A 605 10.27 -16.82 8.29
N PHE A 606 9.60 -17.98 8.31
CA PHE A 606 8.81 -18.45 7.18
C PHE A 606 7.74 -17.43 6.76
N TYR A 607 6.93 -16.95 7.70
CA TYR A 607 5.88 -15.97 7.40
C TYR A 607 6.47 -14.65 6.88
N LEU A 608 7.50 -14.11 7.53
CA LEU A 608 8.12 -12.85 7.11
C LEU A 608 8.74 -12.94 5.71
N ASN A 609 9.35 -14.08 5.37
CA ASN A 609 9.89 -14.34 4.05
C ASN A 609 8.79 -14.46 2.99
N LEU A 610 7.65 -15.08 3.32
CA LEU A 610 6.52 -15.17 2.39
C LEU A 610 5.94 -13.77 2.08
N VAL A 611 5.88 -12.88 3.07
CA VAL A 611 5.47 -11.48 2.84
C VAL A 611 6.45 -10.78 1.89
N ALA A 612 7.76 -10.95 2.10
CA ALA A 612 8.79 -10.35 1.23
C ALA A 612 8.78 -10.95 -0.19
N GLU A 613 8.58 -12.26 -0.33
CA GLU A 613 8.43 -12.93 -1.63
C GLU A 613 7.19 -12.43 -2.38
N THR A 614 6.06 -12.30 -1.69
CA THR A 614 4.83 -11.81 -2.31
C THR A 614 5.00 -10.37 -2.79
N ALA A 615 5.68 -9.52 -2.01
CA ALA A 615 6.00 -8.14 -2.39
C ALA A 615 6.92 -8.05 -3.60
N SER A 616 7.93 -8.94 -3.72
CA SER A 616 8.83 -8.94 -4.86
C SER A 616 8.14 -9.36 -6.17
N ARG A 617 7.04 -10.10 -6.06
CA ARG A 617 6.21 -10.58 -7.18
C ARG A 617 5.02 -9.68 -7.52
N GLN A 618 4.93 -8.48 -6.96
CA GLN A 618 3.81 -7.55 -7.21
C GLN A 618 3.58 -7.16 -8.69
N ASN A 619 4.56 -7.41 -9.57
CA ASN A 619 4.41 -7.22 -11.02
C ASN A 619 3.70 -8.42 -11.71
N GLU A 620 3.65 -9.58 -11.04
CA GLU A 620 3.09 -10.84 -11.54
C GLU A 620 1.69 -11.11 -11.00
N LEU A 621 1.41 -10.70 -9.76
CA LEU A 621 0.18 -10.99 -9.03
C LEU A 621 -0.41 -9.74 -8.38
N ASN A 622 -1.69 -9.81 -8.00
CA ASN A 622 -2.31 -8.78 -7.16
C ASN A 622 -2.19 -9.18 -5.69
N ILE A 623 -1.82 -8.23 -4.84
CA ILE A 623 -1.80 -8.42 -3.40
C ILE A 623 -3.00 -7.66 -2.84
N VAL A 624 -3.94 -8.36 -2.21
CA VAL A 624 -5.27 -7.82 -1.89
C VAL A 624 -5.65 -8.03 -0.43
N SER A 625 -6.24 -7.00 0.18
CA SER A 625 -7.04 -7.11 1.40
C SER A 625 -8.50 -7.43 1.09
N ALA A 626 -9.30 -7.63 2.14
CA ALA A 626 -10.75 -7.65 2.05
C ALA A 626 -11.33 -6.39 1.39
N ARG A 627 -10.76 -5.20 1.64
CA ARG A 627 -11.22 -3.95 1.00
C ARG A 627 -10.92 -3.90 -0.49
N ASP A 628 -9.73 -4.32 -0.89
CA ASP A 628 -9.35 -4.39 -2.31
C ASP A 628 -10.25 -5.38 -3.06
N THR A 629 -10.64 -6.46 -2.38
CA THR A 629 -11.55 -7.48 -2.92
C THR A 629 -12.98 -6.95 -3.07
N LEU A 630 -13.47 -6.14 -2.14
CA LEU A 630 -14.77 -5.46 -2.29
C LEU A 630 -14.75 -4.42 -3.41
N SER A 631 -13.62 -3.70 -3.57
CA SER A 631 -13.44 -2.76 -4.67
C SER A 631 -13.52 -3.45 -6.04
N LEU A 632 -13.05 -4.70 -6.15
CA LEU A 632 -13.22 -5.53 -7.35
C LEU A 632 -14.68 -5.83 -7.69
N LEU A 633 -15.57 -5.77 -6.70
CA LEU A 633 -17.02 -5.97 -6.84
C LEU A 633 -17.78 -4.65 -7.04
N ALA A 634 -17.06 -3.53 -7.24
CA ALA A 634 -17.61 -2.18 -7.29
C ALA A 634 -18.33 -1.75 -5.98
N GLU A 635 -17.93 -2.35 -4.86
CA GLU A 635 -18.33 -1.91 -3.52
C GLU A 635 -17.30 -0.89 -3.03
N GLU A 636 -17.49 0.38 -3.41
CA GLU A 636 -16.63 1.49 -2.97
C GLU A 636 -17.02 1.98 -1.58
N GLU A 637 -16.02 2.30 -0.76
CA GLU A 637 -16.20 2.80 0.61
C GLU A 637 -15.24 3.96 0.86
N ALA A 638 -15.59 4.80 1.81
CA ALA A 638 -14.65 5.77 2.35
C ALA A 638 -13.36 5.08 2.81
N ARG A 639 -12.22 5.58 2.33
CA ARG A 639 -10.92 5.12 2.81
C ARG A 639 -10.79 5.43 4.30
N PRO A 640 -10.19 4.56 5.13
CA PRO A 640 -9.96 4.85 6.54
C PRO A 640 -9.15 6.13 6.68
N VAL A 641 -9.57 7.01 7.57
CA VAL A 641 -8.69 8.08 8.00
C VAL A 641 -7.66 7.49 8.97
N GLY A 642 -6.41 7.90 8.83
CA GLY A 642 -5.30 7.44 9.67
C GLY A 642 -4.22 8.49 9.85
N LEU A 643 -3.39 8.29 10.87
CA LEU A 643 -2.20 9.11 11.16
C LEU A 643 -0.93 8.43 10.63
N SER A 644 0.01 9.23 10.11
CA SER A 644 1.33 8.75 9.71
C SER A 644 2.19 8.25 10.87
N LEU A 645 1.91 8.77 12.08
CA LEU A 645 2.53 8.40 13.34
C LEU A 645 1.42 8.32 14.40
N THR A 646 1.38 7.20 15.12
CA THR A 646 0.39 6.94 16.18
C THR A 646 1.03 6.87 17.56
N GLU A 647 2.34 7.05 17.61
CA GLU A 647 3.13 7.20 18.82
C GLU A 647 3.98 8.44 18.69
N VAL A 648 3.92 9.33 19.68
CA VAL A 648 4.68 10.58 19.69
C VAL A 648 5.26 10.81 21.07
N ASP A 649 6.41 11.45 21.13
CA ASP A 649 7.00 11.85 22.40
C ASP A 649 6.09 12.87 23.10
N GLU A 650 6.09 12.88 24.42
CA GLU A 650 5.43 13.93 25.19
C GLU A 650 6.18 15.27 25.11
N ASN A 651 5.70 16.29 25.83
CA ASN A 651 6.37 17.58 25.97
C ASN A 651 6.71 18.30 24.64
N GLN A 652 6.00 17.95 23.57
CA GLN A 652 6.12 18.59 22.27
C GLN A 652 5.67 20.05 22.35
N ALA A 653 6.42 20.93 21.71
CA ALA A 653 6.11 22.35 21.72
C ALA A 653 4.73 22.65 21.09
N MET A 654 4.02 23.63 21.63
CA MET A 654 2.76 24.12 21.05
C MET A 654 2.93 24.47 19.56
N GLY A 655 2.04 23.96 18.71
CA GLY A 655 2.10 24.10 17.25
C GLY A 655 3.06 23.15 16.54
N ALA A 656 3.78 22.28 17.24
CA ALA A 656 4.59 21.23 16.61
C ALA A 656 3.69 20.25 15.85
N VAL A 657 4.15 19.82 14.67
CA VAL A 657 3.47 18.80 13.85
C VAL A 657 3.81 17.42 14.41
N LEU A 658 2.77 16.67 14.78
CA LEU A 658 2.87 15.33 15.37
C LEU A 658 2.77 14.24 14.30
N ALA A 659 1.81 14.38 13.39
CA ALA A 659 1.53 13.42 12.34
C ALA A 659 0.81 14.07 11.16
N GLU A 660 0.89 13.43 10.00
CA GLU A 660 0.06 13.75 8.84
C GLU A 660 -1.19 12.86 8.82
N ILE A 661 -2.32 13.48 8.51
CA ILE A 661 -3.62 12.81 8.35
C ILE A 661 -3.78 12.44 6.87
N SER A 662 -4.21 11.21 6.63
CA SER A 662 -4.51 10.72 5.28
C SER A 662 -5.79 9.90 5.26
N GLY A 663 -6.28 9.60 4.05
CA GLY A 663 -7.48 8.81 3.85
C GLY A 663 -8.77 9.63 3.89
N GLY A 664 -9.91 8.97 4.09
CA GLY A 664 -11.21 9.56 3.81
C GLY A 664 -11.52 9.60 2.31
N GLY A 665 -12.74 10.04 2.00
CA GLY A 665 -13.26 10.11 0.63
C GLY A 665 -13.52 8.73 0.02
N VAL A 666 -14.47 8.68 -0.91
CA VAL A 666 -14.85 7.46 -1.64
C VAL A 666 -13.97 7.20 -2.87
N GLU A 667 -13.33 8.25 -3.41
CA GLU A 667 -12.47 8.16 -4.59
C GLU A 667 -10.98 8.23 -4.23
N SER A 668 -10.18 7.30 -4.79
CA SER A 668 -8.73 7.30 -4.60
C SER A 668 -8.06 8.50 -5.28
N GLY A 669 -7.01 9.05 -4.67
CA GLY A 669 -6.24 10.19 -5.20
C GLY A 669 -6.89 11.57 -5.00
N VAL A 670 -8.14 11.64 -4.53
CA VAL A 670 -8.79 12.89 -4.15
C VAL A 670 -8.36 13.28 -2.74
N ALA A 671 -7.92 14.53 -2.57
CA ALA A 671 -7.57 15.10 -1.27
C ALA A 671 -8.85 15.38 -0.45
N CYS A 672 -8.77 15.17 0.87
CA CYS A 672 -9.85 15.52 1.79
C CYS A 672 -9.44 16.68 2.68
N ASP A 673 -10.41 17.51 3.05
CA ASP A 673 -10.27 18.50 4.11
C ASP A 673 -10.54 17.83 5.46
N TYR A 674 -9.73 18.14 6.47
CA TYR A 674 -9.84 17.56 7.81
C TYR A 674 -10.19 18.61 8.86
N ALA A 675 -10.99 18.22 9.85
CA ALA A 675 -11.33 19.04 11.00
C ALA A 675 -11.46 18.18 12.27
N LEU A 676 -11.11 18.73 13.42
CA LEU A 676 -11.35 18.07 14.71
C LEU A 676 -12.78 18.30 15.19
N GLU A 677 -13.36 17.27 15.79
CA GLU A 677 -14.61 17.37 16.54
C GLU A 677 -14.36 17.35 18.05
N SER A 678 -15.31 17.87 18.82
CA SER A 678 -15.25 17.84 20.29
C SER A 678 -15.48 16.42 20.80
N TYR A 679 -14.39 15.66 20.94
CA TYR A 679 -14.37 14.27 21.38
C TYR A 679 -13.05 13.93 22.07
N GLY A 680 -13.10 13.14 23.14
CA GLY A 680 -11.91 12.70 23.88
C GLY A 680 -10.99 13.86 24.23
N ASP A 681 -9.73 13.72 23.84
CA ASP A 681 -8.63 14.65 24.05
C ASP A 681 -8.45 15.63 22.90
N GLY A 682 -9.46 15.80 22.04
CA GLY A 682 -9.40 16.65 20.85
C GLY A 682 -8.98 18.11 21.13
N ALA A 683 -9.16 18.61 22.35
CA ALA A 683 -8.70 19.94 22.77
C ALA A 683 -7.18 20.07 22.92
N ALA A 684 -6.46 18.95 23.08
CA ALA A 684 -4.99 18.91 23.10
C ALA A 684 -4.37 19.03 21.70
N PHE A 685 -5.19 19.05 20.65
CA PHE A 685 -4.75 19.05 19.26
C PHE A 685 -5.41 20.14 18.41
N SER A 686 -4.77 20.46 17.31
CA SER A 686 -5.32 21.27 16.22
C SER A 686 -4.98 20.66 14.87
N ILE A 687 -5.73 21.00 13.82
CA ILE A 687 -5.44 20.57 12.45
C ILE A 687 -5.18 21.80 11.59
N SER A 688 -4.09 21.76 10.82
CA SER A 688 -3.77 22.75 9.79
C SER A 688 -3.50 22.03 8.47
N GLY A 689 -4.46 22.05 7.55
CA GLY A 689 -4.40 21.23 6.34
C GLY A 689 -4.53 19.74 6.67
N SER A 690 -3.51 18.95 6.38
CA SER A 690 -3.39 17.55 6.79
C SER A 690 -2.58 17.34 8.07
N SER A 691 -1.93 18.37 8.60
CA SER A 691 -1.04 18.22 9.76
C SER A 691 -1.83 18.26 11.07
N LEU A 692 -1.68 17.21 11.88
CA LEU A 692 -2.10 17.19 13.28
C LEU A 692 -1.03 17.89 14.13
N GLN A 693 -1.41 18.90 14.91
CA GLN A 693 -0.51 19.74 15.69
C GLN A 693 -0.87 19.77 17.17
N VAL A 694 0.12 20.02 18.02
CA VAL A 694 -0.06 20.21 19.47
C VAL A 694 -0.81 21.50 19.75
N ALA A 695 -1.88 21.42 20.56
CA ALA A 695 -2.66 22.57 21.04
C ALA A 695 -2.85 22.58 22.57
N GLY A 696 -2.29 21.61 23.29
CA GLY A 696 -2.28 21.53 24.74
C GLY A 696 -1.05 20.77 25.24
N VAL A 697 -0.92 20.66 26.56
CA VAL A 697 0.16 19.89 27.19
C VAL A 697 -0.08 18.40 26.95
N LEU A 698 0.96 17.70 26.48
CA LEU A 698 1.00 16.25 26.36
C LEU A 698 1.94 15.75 27.45
N ASP A 699 1.39 14.98 28.38
CA ASP A 699 2.01 14.49 29.61
C ASP A 699 1.70 12.99 29.71
N TYR A 700 2.75 12.17 29.66
CA TYR A 700 2.69 10.72 29.63
C TYR A 700 2.24 10.15 30.98
N GLU A 701 2.78 10.69 32.06
CA GLU A 701 2.68 10.25 33.45
C GLU A 701 1.24 10.37 33.95
N THR A 702 0.57 11.46 33.54
CA THR A 702 -0.85 11.68 33.82
C THR A 702 -1.73 10.82 32.93
N ASP A 703 -1.50 10.85 31.62
CA ASP A 703 -2.32 10.12 30.66
C ASP A 703 -1.60 9.96 29.31
N ARG A 704 -1.08 8.76 29.06
CA ARG A 704 -0.36 8.44 27.83
C ARG A 704 -1.24 8.07 26.63
N VAL A 705 -2.56 7.88 26.76
CA VAL A 705 -3.40 7.44 25.64
C VAL A 705 -4.38 8.53 25.28
N LYS A 706 -4.15 9.17 24.13
CA LYS A 706 -4.98 10.25 23.62
C LYS A 706 -5.95 9.74 22.57
N THR A 707 -7.18 10.23 22.62
CA THR A 707 -8.24 9.92 21.66
C THR A 707 -8.75 11.18 21.01
N LEU A 708 -8.96 11.16 19.70
CA LEU A 708 -9.47 12.30 18.94
C LEU A 708 -10.40 11.85 17.82
N ARG A 709 -11.36 12.71 17.45
CA ARG A 709 -12.27 12.46 16.32
C ARG A 709 -11.96 13.43 15.18
N VAL A 710 -11.58 12.86 14.04
CA VAL A 710 -11.34 13.60 12.80
C VAL A 710 -12.56 13.48 11.90
N ARG A 711 -13.13 14.63 11.53
CA ARG A 711 -14.07 14.74 10.42
C ARG A 711 -13.29 14.99 9.13
N TRP A 712 -13.65 14.29 8.07
CA TRP A 712 -13.13 14.51 6.73
C TRP A 712 -14.24 14.99 5.78
N THR A 713 -13.86 15.73 4.74
CA THR A 713 -14.75 16.13 3.64
C THR A 713 -14.00 15.96 2.32
N ASP A 714 -14.54 15.19 1.39
CA ASP A 714 -13.92 15.02 0.07
C ASP A 714 -14.30 16.16 -0.89
N GLY A 715 -13.63 16.23 -2.06
CA GLY A 715 -13.91 17.24 -3.09
C GLY A 715 -15.32 17.20 -3.68
N GLY A 716 -16.07 16.10 -3.46
CA GLY A 716 -17.47 15.95 -3.83
C GLY A 716 -18.46 16.41 -2.75
N GLY A 717 -17.96 16.78 -1.56
CA GLY A 717 -18.77 17.20 -0.41
C GLY A 717 -19.26 16.06 0.46
N ASN A 718 -18.83 14.81 0.24
CA ASN A 718 -19.13 13.72 1.16
C ASN A 718 -18.36 13.93 2.46
N ILE A 719 -19.02 13.63 3.57
CA ILE A 719 -18.46 13.80 4.91
C ILE A 719 -18.43 12.47 5.65
N GLY A 720 -17.43 12.31 6.50
CA GLY A 720 -17.37 11.20 7.45
C GLY A 720 -16.53 11.56 8.67
N THR A 721 -16.56 10.71 9.68
CA THR A 721 -15.82 10.90 10.92
C THR A 721 -15.05 9.64 11.29
N ARG A 722 -13.94 9.80 11.98
CA ARG A 722 -13.10 8.71 12.44
C ARG A 722 -12.50 8.99 13.81
N ASP A 723 -12.63 8.02 14.71
CA ASP A 723 -11.92 8.02 15.99
C ASP A 723 -10.52 7.47 15.78
N LEU A 724 -9.53 8.18 16.32
CA LEU A 724 -8.11 7.86 16.22
C LEU A 724 -7.49 7.87 17.62
N THR A 725 -6.58 6.96 17.83
CA THR A 725 -5.78 6.83 19.05
C THR A 725 -4.34 7.24 18.77
N LEU A 726 -3.80 8.08 19.65
CA LEU A 726 -2.40 8.50 19.69
C LEU A 726 -1.84 8.12 21.05
N VAL A 727 -0.66 7.50 21.09
CA VAL A 727 -0.01 7.13 22.35
C VAL A 727 1.22 7.98 22.58
N LEU A 728 1.37 8.50 23.79
CA LEU A 728 2.54 9.25 24.19
C LEU A 728 3.69 8.28 24.52
N ARG A 729 4.91 8.70 24.22
CA ARG A 729 6.15 8.10 24.69
C ARG A 729 6.75 8.99 25.75
N ASN A 730 7.17 8.35 26.83
CA ASN A 730 7.83 9.04 27.92
C ASN A 730 9.17 9.63 27.45
N VAL A 731 9.47 10.86 27.88
CA VAL A 731 10.69 11.60 27.54
C VAL A 731 11.62 11.66 28.75
N THR A 732 12.30 10.56 29.09
CA THR A 732 13.25 10.42 30.23
C THR A 732 14.34 11.51 30.48
N THR A 733 14.45 12.53 29.63
CA THR A 733 15.36 13.66 29.79
C THR A 733 14.75 14.90 30.46
N ASP A 734 13.46 14.89 30.77
CA ASP A 734 12.78 15.93 31.56
C ASP A 734 12.74 15.57 33.06
N ASP A 735 12.14 16.46 33.85
CA ASP A 735 12.07 16.50 35.31
C ASP A 735 10.59 16.63 35.70
N ASP A 736 9.90 15.49 35.78
CA ASP A 736 8.44 15.41 35.93
C ASP A 736 7.93 15.92 37.28
N ASP A 737 8.69 15.66 38.34
CA ASP A 737 8.33 16.06 39.69
C ASP A 737 8.92 17.42 40.12
N GLY A 738 9.80 17.99 39.29
CA GLY A 738 10.37 19.33 39.45
C GLY A 738 11.44 19.41 40.55
N ASP A 739 12.08 18.31 40.90
CA ASP A 739 13.12 18.25 41.93
C ASP A 739 14.52 18.65 41.44
N GLY A 740 14.66 18.86 40.13
CA GLY A 740 15.89 19.24 39.44
C GLY A 740 16.71 18.07 38.92
N MET A 741 16.23 16.83 39.03
CA MET A 741 16.81 15.64 38.40
C MET A 741 15.99 15.22 37.19
N THR A 742 16.67 14.75 36.14
CA THR A 742 15.93 14.14 35.02
C THR A 742 15.57 12.70 35.36
N GLU A 743 14.51 12.15 34.78
CA GLU A 743 14.14 10.75 35.04
C GLU A 743 15.30 9.77 34.78
N ALA A 744 16.07 9.98 33.70
CA ALA A 744 17.26 9.18 33.41
C ALA A 744 18.32 9.25 34.52
N ALA A 745 18.51 10.43 35.13
CA ALA A 745 19.42 10.62 36.26
C ALA A 745 18.88 9.94 37.52
N GLU A 746 17.57 9.92 37.68
CA GLU A 746 16.89 9.27 38.80
C GLU A 746 16.88 7.76 38.72
N ILE A 747 16.72 7.19 37.53
CA ILE A 747 16.92 5.76 37.28
C ILE A 747 18.35 5.35 37.68
N ILE A 748 19.35 6.17 37.31
CA ILE A 748 20.74 5.97 37.74
C ILE A 748 20.86 6.11 39.26
N ALA A 749 20.14 7.06 39.87
CA ALA A 749 20.10 7.26 41.32
C ALA A 749 19.36 6.18 42.11
N GLY A 750 18.42 5.49 41.47
CA GLY A 750 17.40 4.69 42.13
C GLY A 750 16.43 5.53 42.95
N THR A 751 16.17 6.76 42.51
CA THR A 751 15.09 7.63 43.03
C THR A 751 13.80 7.43 42.24
N ASN A 752 12.72 8.14 42.61
CA ASN A 752 11.40 7.92 42.02
C ASN A 752 11.02 9.18 41.23
N PRO A 753 10.90 9.10 39.90
CA PRO A 753 10.72 10.28 39.05
C PRO A 753 9.41 11.04 39.21
N LEU A 754 8.49 10.51 40.00
CA LEU A 754 7.18 11.09 40.25
C LEU A 754 7.02 11.58 41.69
N ASP A 755 8.11 11.66 42.47
CA ASP A 755 8.08 12.09 43.87
C ASP A 755 9.30 12.93 44.23
N ALA A 756 9.13 14.26 44.22
CA ALA A 756 10.19 15.24 44.50
C ALA A 756 10.82 15.14 45.91
N ASN A 757 10.28 14.28 46.78
CA ASN A 757 10.90 13.94 48.07
C ASN A 757 11.90 12.79 47.98
N SER A 758 11.78 11.93 46.98
CA SER A 758 12.68 10.83 46.68
C SER A 758 13.86 11.36 45.86
N ARG A 759 14.76 12.14 46.48
CA ARG A 759 15.81 12.86 45.74
C ARG A 759 17.23 12.45 46.12
N PHE A 760 18.13 12.44 45.14
CA PHE A 760 19.56 12.19 45.38
C PHE A 760 20.29 13.51 45.66
N THR A 761 20.33 13.88 46.93
CA THR A 761 20.97 15.11 47.40
C THR A 761 21.79 14.89 48.67
N VAL A 762 22.75 15.77 48.94
CA VAL A 762 23.47 15.77 50.21
C VAL A 762 22.53 16.28 51.31
N ALA A 763 22.05 15.36 52.15
CA ALA A 763 21.10 15.65 53.20
C ALA A 763 21.72 16.31 54.44
N ASN A 764 23.00 16.02 54.73
CA ASN A 764 23.70 16.63 55.85
C ASN A 764 25.19 16.82 55.55
N VAL A 765 25.73 17.94 56.02
CA VAL A 765 27.16 18.27 55.97
C VAL A 765 27.63 18.61 57.38
N GLN A 766 28.58 17.84 57.90
CA GLN A 766 29.21 18.10 59.20
C GLN A 766 30.66 18.52 58.98
N LEU A 767 31.04 19.67 59.55
CA LEU A 767 32.34 20.29 59.37
C LEU A 767 33.11 20.30 60.70
N THR A 768 34.38 19.91 60.67
CA THR A 768 35.35 20.17 61.75
C THR A 768 36.51 21.02 61.22
N SER A 769 37.50 21.33 62.06
CA SER A 769 38.68 22.08 61.61
C SER A 769 39.51 21.35 60.55
N THR A 770 39.36 20.03 60.38
CA THR A 770 40.18 19.22 59.46
C THR A 770 39.38 18.18 58.66
N GLN A 771 38.06 18.09 58.83
CA GLN A 771 37.24 17.07 58.17
C GLN A 771 35.89 17.60 57.72
N VAL A 772 35.39 17.01 56.63
CA VAL A 772 34.01 17.18 56.14
C VAL A 772 33.38 15.80 56.04
N MET A 773 32.24 15.60 56.72
CA MET A 773 31.41 14.42 56.54
C MET A 773 30.16 14.79 55.76
N LEU A 774 29.96 14.12 54.63
CA LEU A 774 28.74 14.22 53.83
C LEU A 774 27.86 13.01 54.14
N THR A 775 26.57 13.24 54.28
CA THR A 775 25.55 12.20 54.42
C THR A 775 24.48 12.41 53.36
N TRP A 776 24.10 11.35 52.66
CA TRP A 776 23.09 11.38 51.60
C TRP A 776 22.18 10.13 51.66
N PRO A 777 20.93 10.22 51.17
CA PRO A 777 20.09 9.06 50.92
C PRO A 777 20.76 8.15 49.89
N SER A 778 20.77 6.84 50.12
CA SER A 778 21.48 5.88 49.25
C SER A 778 20.66 4.64 48.98
N VAL A 779 20.93 3.97 47.85
CA VAL A 779 20.32 2.70 47.47
C VAL A 779 21.32 1.58 47.67
N SER A 780 20.94 0.57 48.46
CA SER A 780 21.81 -0.58 48.76
C SER A 780 22.33 -1.23 47.48
N GLY A 781 23.63 -1.49 47.42
CA GLY A 781 24.32 -2.09 46.28
C GLY A 781 24.89 -1.09 45.26
N LYS A 782 24.46 0.18 45.27
CA LYS A 782 25.09 1.23 44.44
C LYS A 782 26.38 1.74 45.08
N THR A 783 27.35 2.10 44.26
CA THR A 783 28.62 2.70 44.70
C THR A 783 28.61 4.19 44.43
N TYR A 784 28.96 4.97 45.45
CA TYR A 784 29.00 6.43 45.42
C TYR A 784 30.44 6.92 45.52
N ARG A 785 30.76 7.98 44.78
CA ARG A 785 32.05 8.66 44.79
C ARG A 785 31.88 10.11 45.20
N ILE A 786 32.88 10.69 45.85
CA ILE A 786 32.89 12.13 46.12
C ILE A 786 33.88 12.82 45.19
N GLN A 787 33.45 13.93 44.62
CA GLN A 787 34.29 14.84 43.86
C GLN A 787 34.36 16.19 44.54
N TRP A 788 35.44 16.92 44.29
CA TRP A 788 35.66 18.27 44.78
C TRP A 788 35.98 19.24 43.64
N SER A 789 35.74 20.52 43.88
CA SER A 789 36.00 21.62 42.95
C SER A 789 36.30 22.92 43.70
N ASN A 790 37.07 23.82 43.08
CA ASN A 790 37.29 25.19 43.56
C ASN A 790 36.41 26.23 42.83
N ASP A 791 35.81 25.87 41.69
CA ASP A 791 35.18 26.79 40.75
C ASP A 791 33.78 26.36 40.28
N LEU A 792 33.28 25.20 40.74
CA LEU A 792 32.05 24.53 40.30
C LEU A 792 32.05 24.05 38.84
N SER A 793 33.11 24.29 38.08
CA SER A 793 33.27 23.83 36.69
C SER A 793 34.21 22.63 36.55
N SER A 794 35.37 22.70 37.20
CA SER A 794 36.41 21.67 37.16
C SER A 794 36.27 20.77 38.37
N TRP A 795 35.96 19.49 38.15
CA TRP A 795 35.74 18.50 39.22
C TRP A 795 36.85 17.46 39.23
N SER A 796 37.32 17.09 40.42
CA SER A 796 38.32 16.04 40.64
C SER A 796 37.83 15.03 41.68
N ASP A 797 38.14 13.75 41.46
CA ASP A 797 37.81 12.69 42.41
C ASP A 797 38.56 12.88 43.73
N VAL A 798 37.85 12.73 44.85
CA VAL A 798 38.48 12.60 46.17
C VAL A 798 39.03 11.19 46.28
N ALA A 799 40.34 11.06 46.52
CA ALA A 799 41.01 9.77 46.65
C ALA A 799 40.34 8.90 47.73
N ASP A 800 40.15 7.61 47.41
CA ASP A 800 39.52 6.61 48.28
C ASP A 800 38.13 7.04 48.79
N SER A 801 37.35 7.78 48.01
CA SER A 801 35.99 8.20 48.42
C SER A 801 34.88 7.21 48.06
N ASP A 802 35.19 6.18 47.26
CA ASP A 802 34.21 5.17 46.85
C ASP A 802 33.63 4.44 48.06
N VAL A 803 32.30 4.37 48.09
CA VAL A 803 31.55 3.65 49.12
C VAL A 803 30.33 2.97 48.51
N THR A 804 30.29 1.64 48.61
CA THR A 804 29.10 0.86 48.26
C THR A 804 28.09 0.93 49.41
N ALA A 805 26.90 1.44 49.12
CA ALA A 805 25.85 1.57 50.11
C ALA A 805 25.30 0.20 50.53
N THR A 806 25.01 0.06 51.82
CA THR A 806 24.42 -1.16 52.42
C THR A 806 23.02 -0.92 52.99
N GLY A 807 22.51 0.32 52.90
CA GLY A 807 21.21 0.72 53.43
C GLY A 807 20.71 2.02 52.80
N SER A 808 19.65 2.59 53.37
CA SER A 808 18.95 3.77 52.85
C SER A 808 19.70 5.10 53.03
N THR A 809 20.83 5.10 53.73
CA THR A 809 21.65 6.29 53.96
C THR A 809 23.12 5.90 54.01
N THR A 810 23.95 6.70 53.35
CA THR A 810 25.41 6.53 53.34
C THR A 810 26.07 7.81 53.82
N SER A 811 27.18 7.67 54.55
CA SER A 811 28.00 8.80 54.97
C SER A 811 29.47 8.53 54.65
N ARG A 812 30.20 9.57 54.28
CA ARG A 812 31.65 9.49 54.05
C ARG A 812 32.34 10.72 54.61
N THR A 813 33.39 10.49 55.38
CA THR A 813 34.25 11.53 55.95
C THR A 813 35.49 11.70 55.10
N MET A 814 35.82 12.94 54.79
CA MET A 814 37.00 13.33 54.02
C MET A 814 37.87 14.25 54.88
N SER A 815 39.18 14.13 54.74
CA SER A 815 40.12 15.09 55.33
C SER A 815 40.21 16.33 54.43
N VAL A 816 40.17 17.51 55.04
CA VAL A 816 40.27 18.78 54.33
C VAL A 816 41.38 19.64 54.94
N THR A 817 42.10 20.35 54.07
CA THR A 817 43.13 21.30 54.49
C THR A 817 42.46 22.68 54.64
N PRO A 818 42.61 23.38 55.77
CA PRO A 818 42.05 24.72 55.94
C PRO A 818 42.69 25.70 54.94
N SER A 819 42.03 25.94 53.82
CA SER A 819 42.31 27.04 52.88
C SER A 819 41.07 27.28 52.02
N GLU A 820 41.20 28.02 50.90
CA GLU A 820 40.12 28.61 50.09
C GLU A 820 38.86 27.74 49.87
N ARG A 821 37.75 28.40 49.55
CA ARG A 821 36.42 27.81 49.40
C ARG A 821 36.45 26.60 48.45
N GLN A 822 36.17 25.41 49.00
CA GLN A 822 36.02 24.15 48.26
C GLN A 822 34.53 23.73 48.20
N PHE A 823 34.14 23.14 47.08
CA PHE A 823 32.82 22.58 46.82
C PHE A 823 32.94 21.06 46.69
N TYR A 824 31.93 20.33 47.16
CA TYR A 824 31.86 18.87 47.04
C TYR A 824 30.55 18.44 46.39
N ARG A 825 30.59 17.37 45.62
CA ARG A 825 29.40 16.66 45.13
C ARG A 825 29.58 15.16 45.27
N VAL A 826 28.46 14.48 45.48
CA VAL A 826 28.41 13.01 45.47
C VAL A 826 27.93 12.57 44.09
N THR A 827 28.61 11.62 43.48
CA THR A 827 28.25 11.02 42.19
C THR A 827 28.05 9.52 42.36
N ILE A 828 27.36 8.90 41.41
CA ILE A 828 27.20 7.45 41.36
C ILE A 828 28.23 6.89 40.38
N SER A 829 29.00 5.90 40.85
CA SER A 829 29.95 5.18 40.01
C SER A 829 29.20 4.07 39.29
N LEU A 830 29.08 4.19 37.96
CA LEU A 830 28.51 3.18 37.06
C LEU A 830 29.46 1.99 36.86
#